data_AF-A0A8T4J0H3-F1
#
_entry.id   AF-A0A8T4J0H3-F1
#
_cell.length_a   1.000
_cell.length_b   1.000
_cell.length_c   1.000
_cell.angle_alpha   90.00
_cell.angle_beta   90.00
_cell.angle_gamma   90.00
#
_symmetry.space_group_name_H-M   'P 1'
#
loop_
_entity.id
_entity.type
_entity.pdbx_description
1 polymer ?
#
loop_
_entity_poly.entity_id
_entity_poly.type
_entity_poly.pdbx_seq_one_letter_code
_entity_poly.pdbx_strand_id
1 'polypeptide(L)'
;MKQVVQNYKSGELALLDVPVPGCKPGGVLVRSAYSLISTGTELMKVSEAGMSMVGKARSRPDQVAKVMQSVATNGLPATYRKVMGKLDSYTPLGYSLCGVVEQVGAGIDDVKAGDLVACAGNEHALHAELNWVPKNLYAPVPDGLAARHAAFGTVGAIAMQGVRRGEPQLGDAALVIGLGLIGQLVVRLLAASGVRVVGADPDPARCELAERAGAAACGDPASAAVEAAVAELTGGHGVDQVYLAAGGGSNQPVELAARLSRDRGRVVDIGKCRLDLPWNAYYEKELDVRFSRSYGPGRYDPEYELEGRDYPIGYVRWTERRNLACFLDLCARGRVDVEPLVSHIADFDDAVGTYQRLKDGDLKAVAVLFRYPGPAEQAAETEAPTEAPTEAPTEAPTGADTGAETEAEAEAPSKTGAPAVTVPPVKRPGGGASAQGTPAAARAAKAPVKLAFVGAGNYATSMLLPHLAQRDGVELSTVVTTTSLSAANAQRKFGFAGATTDLDAVLGDPSIDAVFVVTRHSSHASLTRRALLAGKAVFVEKPLALTEDELSGVLAAVEESGNDRIQVGFNRRFAPLLQEARKRFGARTGPASVRYLINAGRLEHGSWYLRQGTEGSRFAGEGGHFIDTVSWLLGTDPVSVYAVAAPGNEGSGDVQTVLRYPDGSTATISYVTTGAAGFPKETLDLVADGKVLRLDDFTRASVYGQKKWVSSRLPKARDKGQEAELAAFVKAVRYGRPMPVPLESLAATTAATLAVRTALTSGVPVTLERAR
;
A
#
# COMPACT_ATOMS: atom_id res chain seq x y z
N MET A 1 10.29 20.21 -2.40
CA MET A 1 10.85 19.56 -3.60
C MET A 1 9.77 19.53 -4.64
N LYS A 2 10.11 19.77 -5.89
CA LYS A 2 9.18 19.69 -7.02
C LYS A 2 8.94 18.23 -7.42
N GLN A 3 7.70 17.90 -7.72
CA GLN A 3 7.25 16.60 -8.23
C GLN A 3 6.16 16.79 -9.30
N VAL A 4 6.27 16.06 -10.42
CA VAL A 4 5.24 16.03 -11.46
C VAL A 4 4.09 15.11 -11.04
N VAL A 5 2.88 15.64 -11.18
CA VAL A 5 1.65 14.96 -10.78
C VAL A 5 0.51 15.27 -11.75
N GLN A 6 -0.57 14.50 -11.63
CA GLN A 6 -1.82 14.79 -12.30
C GLN A 6 -3.02 14.69 -11.35
N ASN A 7 -3.97 15.61 -11.45
CA ASN A 7 -5.23 15.54 -10.71
C ASN A 7 -6.20 14.56 -11.39
N TYR A 8 -6.67 13.52 -10.68
CA TYR A 8 -7.51 12.48 -11.30
C TYR A 8 -8.95 12.96 -11.63
N LYS A 9 -9.39 14.10 -11.10
CA LYS A 9 -10.70 14.70 -11.40
C LYS A 9 -10.64 15.65 -12.59
N SER A 10 -9.80 16.70 -12.51
CA SER A 10 -9.68 17.71 -13.56
C SER A 10 -8.82 17.27 -14.76
N GLY A 11 -7.97 16.26 -14.61
CA GLY A 11 -6.98 15.86 -15.62
C GLY A 11 -5.77 16.80 -15.70
N GLU A 12 -5.76 17.84 -14.87
CA GLU A 12 -4.72 18.86 -14.73
C GLU A 12 -3.36 18.25 -14.39
N LEU A 13 -2.36 18.57 -15.19
CA LEU A 13 -0.95 18.29 -14.93
C LEU A 13 -0.34 19.46 -14.17
N ALA A 14 0.45 19.16 -13.14
CA ALA A 14 1.11 20.18 -12.34
C ALA A 14 2.49 19.71 -11.88
N LEU A 15 3.41 20.67 -11.76
CA LEU A 15 4.67 20.52 -11.03
C LEU A 15 4.42 21.09 -9.63
N LEU A 16 4.33 20.24 -8.61
CA LEU A 16 3.95 20.63 -7.26
C LEU A 16 5.11 20.52 -6.28
N ASP A 17 5.18 21.49 -5.37
CA ASP A 17 5.92 21.32 -4.13
C ASP A 17 5.29 20.23 -3.25
N VAL A 18 6.14 19.32 -2.82
CA VAL A 18 5.89 18.26 -1.85
C VAL A 18 7.06 18.17 -0.85
N PRO A 19 6.87 17.57 0.33
CA PRO A 19 7.95 17.33 1.28
C PRO A 19 9.08 16.49 0.68
N VAL A 20 10.33 16.76 1.08
CA VAL A 20 11.45 15.85 0.79
C VAL A 20 11.17 14.51 1.49
N PRO A 21 11.34 13.35 0.80
CA PRO A 21 11.19 12.06 1.44
C PRO A 21 12.34 11.81 2.43
N GLY A 22 12.02 11.37 3.65
CA GLY A 22 13.04 10.99 4.63
C GLY A 22 13.73 9.68 4.22
N CYS A 23 15.03 9.56 4.49
CA CYS A 23 15.79 8.35 4.19
C CYS A 23 15.49 7.25 5.22
N LYS A 24 14.64 6.28 4.85
CA LYS A 24 14.22 5.18 5.73
C LYS A 24 15.19 3.98 5.59
N PRO A 25 15.27 3.10 6.62
CA PRO A 25 15.95 1.80 6.51
C PRO A 25 15.46 0.97 5.31
N GLY A 26 16.31 0.09 4.80
CA GLY A 26 16.00 -0.80 3.68
C GLY A 26 15.96 -0.13 2.29
N GLY A 27 16.41 1.11 2.18
CA GLY A 27 16.48 1.84 0.91
C GLY A 27 17.41 3.05 0.96
N VAL A 28 17.52 3.75 -0.16
CA VAL A 28 18.36 4.94 -0.35
C VAL A 28 17.53 6.17 -0.73
N LEU A 29 18.02 7.36 -0.38
CA LEU A 29 17.53 8.63 -0.91
C LEU A 29 18.36 9.01 -2.13
N VAL A 30 17.71 9.16 -3.28
CA VAL A 30 18.34 9.40 -4.58
C VAL A 30 17.93 10.76 -5.10
N ARG A 31 18.90 11.62 -5.44
CA ARG A 31 18.68 12.85 -6.18
C ARG A 31 18.66 12.54 -7.68
N SER A 32 17.53 12.78 -8.32
CA SER A 32 17.35 12.51 -9.75
C SER A 32 18.33 13.34 -10.58
N ALA A 33 18.97 12.71 -11.58
CA ALA A 33 19.76 13.37 -12.60
C ALA A 33 19.02 13.33 -13.96
N TYR A 34 18.45 12.17 -14.29
CA TYR A 34 17.57 11.97 -15.44
C TYR A 34 16.38 11.09 -15.08
N SER A 35 15.21 11.34 -15.67
CA SER A 35 14.06 10.42 -15.56
C SER A 35 13.32 10.29 -16.88
N LEU A 36 12.91 9.08 -17.23
CA LEU A 36 12.33 8.76 -18.54
C LEU A 36 10.80 8.74 -18.50
N ILE A 37 10.17 9.46 -19.44
CA ILE A 37 8.73 9.37 -19.69
C ILE A 37 8.46 8.15 -20.57
N SER A 38 7.62 7.23 -20.08
CA SER A 38 7.09 6.16 -20.92
C SER A 38 5.88 6.67 -21.71
N THR A 39 6.13 7.10 -22.95
CA THR A 39 5.12 7.67 -23.87
C THR A 39 3.87 6.78 -24.00
N GLY A 40 4.01 5.45 -24.04
CA GLY A 40 2.87 4.53 -24.03
C GLY A 40 2.10 4.47 -22.70
N THR A 41 2.78 4.19 -21.60
CA THR A 41 2.10 3.93 -20.30
C THR A 41 1.60 5.22 -19.64
N GLU A 42 2.33 6.32 -19.77
CA GLU A 42 2.03 7.55 -19.04
C GLU A 42 1.07 8.45 -19.79
N LEU A 43 1.12 8.53 -21.13
CA LEU A 43 0.08 9.22 -21.88
C LEU A 43 -1.28 8.48 -21.78
N MET A 44 -1.28 7.16 -21.53
CA MET A 44 -2.49 6.43 -21.12
C MET A 44 -3.02 6.88 -19.75
N LYS A 45 -2.16 7.02 -18.72
CA LYS A 45 -2.57 7.61 -17.43
C LYS A 45 -3.13 9.02 -17.61
N VAL A 46 -2.43 9.86 -18.39
CA VAL A 46 -2.78 11.26 -18.65
C VAL A 46 -4.13 11.39 -19.36
N SER A 47 -4.38 10.57 -20.37
CA SER A 47 -5.65 10.57 -21.11
C SER A 47 -6.81 9.96 -20.31
N GLU A 48 -6.62 8.87 -19.55
CA GLU A 48 -7.65 8.32 -18.65
C GLU A 48 -8.10 9.36 -17.60
N ALA A 49 -7.15 10.11 -17.01
CA ALA A 49 -7.46 11.19 -16.07
C ALA A 49 -8.08 12.44 -16.74
N GLY A 50 -7.88 12.66 -18.04
CA GLY A 50 -8.57 13.70 -18.82
C GLY A 50 -10.04 13.41 -19.14
N MET A 51 -10.52 12.16 -18.95
CA MET A 51 -11.89 11.77 -19.31
C MET A 51 -12.97 12.44 -18.43
N SER A 52 -14.16 12.64 -19.01
CA SER A 52 -15.34 13.08 -18.26
C SER A 52 -15.75 12.05 -17.18
N MET A 53 -16.48 12.48 -16.16
CA MET A 53 -16.95 11.58 -15.08
C MET A 53 -17.76 10.38 -15.60
N VAL A 54 -18.53 10.55 -16.68
CA VAL A 54 -19.29 9.47 -17.33
C VAL A 54 -18.36 8.53 -18.11
N GLY A 55 -17.33 9.06 -18.76
CA GLY A 55 -16.27 8.26 -19.40
C GLY A 55 -15.51 7.40 -18.38
N LYS A 56 -15.06 8.02 -17.29
CA LYS A 56 -14.40 7.34 -16.16
C LYS A 56 -15.27 6.23 -15.58
N ALA A 57 -16.57 6.48 -15.36
CA ALA A 57 -17.51 5.47 -14.88
C ALA A 57 -17.71 4.31 -15.88
N ARG A 58 -17.83 4.59 -17.18
CA ARG A 58 -17.93 3.56 -18.24
C ARG A 58 -16.66 2.72 -18.36
N SER A 59 -15.49 3.32 -18.22
CA SER A 59 -14.19 2.63 -18.32
C SER A 59 -13.89 1.70 -17.13
N ARG A 60 -14.54 1.89 -15.98
CA ARG A 60 -14.28 1.15 -14.73
C ARG A 60 -15.59 0.78 -14.01
N PRO A 61 -16.41 -0.14 -14.59
CA PRO A 61 -17.69 -0.54 -14.02
C PRO A 61 -17.55 -1.24 -12.65
N ASP A 62 -16.40 -1.87 -12.39
CA ASP A 62 -16.03 -2.45 -11.09
C ASP A 62 -16.03 -1.39 -9.97
N GLN A 63 -15.49 -0.19 -10.24
CA GLN A 63 -15.45 0.90 -9.27
C GLN A 63 -16.85 1.44 -9.00
N VAL A 64 -17.74 1.47 -10.00
CA VAL A 64 -19.14 1.90 -9.84
C VAL A 64 -19.89 0.98 -8.87
N ALA A 65 -19.72 -0.34 -8.99
CA ALA A 65 -20.29 -1.30 -8.04
C ALA A 65 -19.80 -1.06 -6.59
N LYS A 66 -18.50 -0.77 -6.40
CA LYS A 66 -17.90 -0.45 -5.10
C LYS A 66 -18.45 0.84 -4.49
N VAL A 67 -18.80 1.84 -5.32
CA VAL A 67 -19.48 3.06 -4.85
C VAL A 67 -20.88 2.71 -4.32
N MET A 68 -21.67 1.94 -5.05
CA MET A 68 -23.02 1.53 -4.63
C MET A 68 -22.99 0.72 -3.32
N GLN A 69 -22.05 -0.22 -3.18
CA GLN A 69 -21.84 -0.97 -1.94
C GLN A 69 -21.46 -0.03 -0.77
N SER A 70 -20.58 0.95 -1.00
CA SER A 70 -20.23 1.94 0.02
C SER A 70 -21.43 2.80 0.43
N VAL A 71 -22.32 3.19 -0.49
CA VAL A 71 -23.55 3.93 -0.17
C VAL A 71 -24.43 3.12 0.78
N ALA A 72 -24.64 1.82 0.51
CA ALA A 72 -25.42 0.95 1.38
C ALA A 72 -24.80 0.80 2.79
N THR A 73 -23.48 0.64 2.88
CA THR A 73 -22.78 0.41 4.17
C THR A 73 -22.62 1.70 5.02
N ASN A 74 -22.23 2.80 4.38
CA ASN A 74 -21.76 4.03 5.05
C ASN A 74 -22.72 5.22 4.88
N GLY A 75 -23.76 5.08 4.06
CA GLY A 75 -24.65 6.17 3.67
C GLY A 75 -24.07 7.08 2.58
N LEU A 76 -24.95 7.91 2.01
CA LEU A 76 -24.62 8.84 0.93
C LEU A 76 -23.53 9.88 1.30
N PRO A 77 -23.60 10.62 2.43
CA PRO A 77 -22.66 11.73 2.66
C PRO A 77 -21.22 11.26 2.89
N ALA A 78 -21.02 10.17 3.64
CA ALA A 78 -19.69 9.61 3.88
C ALA A 78 -19.10 9.01 2.59
N THR A 79 -19.93 8.33 1.78
CA THR A 79 -19.49 7.78 0.49
C THR A 79 -19.16 8.88 -0.51
N TYR A 80 -19.95 9.95 -0.59
CA TYR A 80 -19.64 11.11 -1.43
C TYR A 80 -18.30 11.75 -1.04
N ARG A 81 -18.06 11.99 0.25
CA ARG A 81 -16.76 12.51 0.75
C ARG A 81 -15.59 11.57 0.45
N LYS A 82 -15.78 10.25 0.54
CA LYS A 82 -14.78 9.23 0.21
C LYS A 82 -14.47 9.20 -1.30
N VAL A 83 -15.49 9.27 -2.15
CA VAL A 83 -15.34 9.22 -3.61
C VAL A 83 -14.71 10.49 -4.14
N MET A 84 -15.31 11.66 -3.87
CA MET A 84 -14.73 12.96 -4.25
C MET A 84 -13.32 13.09 -3.66
N GLY A 85 -13.14 12.72 -2.40
CA GLY A 85 -11.84 12.75 -1.73
C GLY A 85 -10.72 11.87 -2.34
N LYS A 86 -11.04 10.93 -3.24
CA LYS A 86 -10.08 10.15 -4.06
C LYS A 86 -9.97 10.66 -5.50
N LEU A 87 -11.01 11.34 -6.01
CA LEU A 87 -10.98 11.98 -7.33
C LEU A 87 -10.19 13.30 -7.28
N ASP A 88 -10.42 14.10 -6.24
CA ASP A 88 -9.77 15.40 -6.00
C ASP A 88 -8.26 15.30 -5.70
N SER A 89 -7.72 14.10 -5.44
CA SER A 89 -6.31 13.89 -5.11
C SER A 89 -5.41 13.79 -6.34
N TYR A 90 -4.24 14.42 -6.27
CA TYR A 90 -3.18 14.26 -7.27
C TYR A 90 -2.52 12.88 -7.18
N THR A 91 -2.28 12.25 -8.33
CA THR A 91 -1.52 11.00 -8.50
C THR A 91 -0.15 11.27 -9.12
N PRO A 92 0.90 10.47 -8.82
CA PRO A 92 2.26 10.71 -9.29
C PRO A 92 2.49 10.22 -10.72
N LEU A 93 3.45 10.83 -11.42
CA LEU A 93 3.99 10.36 -12.70
C LEU A 93 5.47 9.98 -12.58
N GLY A 94 5.99 9.28 -13.59
CA GLY A 94 7.30 8.63 -13.59
C GLY A 94 7.30 7.25 -12.93
N TYR A 95 8.20 6.38 -13.41
CA TYR A 95 8.54 5.09 -12.78
C TYR A 95 9.95 4.56 -13.15
N SER A 96 10.78 5.38 -13.82
CA SER A 96 12.10 5.02 -14.35
C SER A 96 13.02 6.24 -14.28
N LEU A 97 14.11 6.15 -13.51
CA LEU A 97 15.07 7.25 -13.38
C LEU A 97 16.51 6.77 -13.15
N CYS A 98 17.45 7.69 -13.29
CA CYS A 98 18.83 7.57 -12.84
C CYS A 98 19.19 8.79 -12.00
N GLY A 99 19.93 8.59 -10.91
CA GLY A 99 20.28 9.65 -9.99
C GLY A 99 21.42 9.26 -9.04
N VAL A 100 21.88 10.24 -8.27
CA VAL A 100 22.99 10.09 -7.32
C VAL A 100 22.42 9.76 -5.94
N VAL A 101 22.98 8.77 -5.24
CA VAL A 101 22.65 8.46 -3.85
C VAL A 101 23.09 9.62 -2.95
N GLU A 102 22.14 10.26 -2.27
CA GLU A 102 22.39 11.37 -1.34
C GLU A 102 22.45 10.88 0.11
N GLN A 103 21.62 9.90 0.48
CA GLN A 103 21.65 9.28 1.80
C GLN A 103 21.39 7.77 1.70
N VAL A 104 22.01 7.02 2.61
CA VAL A 104 21.93 5.56 2.68
C VAL A 104 21.18 5.17 3.95
N GLY A 105 20.09 4.42 3.81
CA GLY A 105 19.31 3.91 4.94
C GLY A 105 19.98 2.72 5.61
N ALA A 106 19.71 2.51 6.91
CA ALA A 106 20.20 1.34 7.62
C ALA A 106 19.77 0.02 6.95
N GLY A 107 20.69 -0.94 6.83
CA GLY A 107 20.49 -2.21 6.10
C GLY A 107 20.88 -2.15 4.61
N ILE A 108 21.35 -1.01 4.12
CA ILE A 108 22.03 -0.88 2.83
C ILE A 108 23.55 -0.92 3.03
N ASP A 109 24.19 -1.72 2.20
CA ASP A 109 25.61 -2.12 2.23
C ASP A 109 26.21 -2.20 0.81
N ASP A 110 25.39 -2.06 -0.25
CA ASP A 110 25.74 -2.28 -1.65
C ASP A 110 25.93 -1.00 -2.47
N VAL A 111 25.71 0.17 -1.86
CA VAL A 111 25.99 1.52 -2.39
C VAL A 111 26.32 2.50 -1.25
N LYS A 112 27.06 3.56 -1.57
CA LYS A 112 27.38 4.70 -0.68
C LYS A 112 26.83 6.02 -1.26
N ALA A 113 26.82 7.08 -0.44
CA ALA A 113 26.51 8.42 -0.93
C ALA A 113 27.54 8.87 -1.98
N GLY A 114 27.06 9.46 -3.08
CA GLY A 114 27.84 9.79 -4.28
C GLY A 114 27.73 8.77 -5.42
N ASP A 115 27.29 7.53 -5.15
CA ASP A 115 27.15 6.52 -6.20
C ASP A 115 25.99 6.84 -7.15
N LEU A 116 26.14 6.47 -8.42
CA LEU A 116 25.11 6.60 -9.45
C LEU A 116 24.24 5.33 -9.50
N VAL A 117 22.93 5.47 -9.39
CA VAL A 117 21.96 4.35 -9.38
C VAL A 117 20.84 4.57 -10.39
N ALA A 118 20.47 3.51 -11.10
CA ALA A 118 19.21 3.43 -11.83
C ALA A 118 18.11 2.92 -10.90
N CYS A 119 16.94 3.53 -10.93
CA CYS A 119 15.84 3.26 -10.00
C CYS A 119 14.53 2.96 -10.74
N ALA A 120 13.76 2.05 -10.15
CA ALA A 120 12.50 1.50 -10.63
C ALA A 120 11.37 1.68 -9.59
N GLY A 121 10.19 1.15 -9.91
CA GLY A 121 9.03 1.15 -9.03
C GLY A 121 8.09 2.34 -9.25
N ASN A 122 6.85 2.04 -9.63
CA ASN A 122 5.76 3.02 -9.58
C ASN A 122 5.50 3.37 -8.10
N GLU A 123 5.48 4.67 -7.76
CA GLU A 123 5.55 5.24 -6.39
C GLU A 123 6.97 5.37 -5.77
N HIS A 124 8.03 4.90 -6.44
CA HIS A 124 9.42 4.99 -5.95
C HIS A 124 10.40 5.72 -6.89
N ALA A 125 10.36 5.46 -8.20
CA ALA A 125 11.19 6.14 -9.20
C ALA A 125 10.39 7.23 -9.94
N LEU A 126 9.92 8.22 -9.18
CA LEU A 126 8.98 9.25 -9.69
C LEU A 126 9.70 10.39 -10.40
N HIS A 127 8.94 11.13 -11.22
CA HIS A 127 9.36 12.43 -11.75
C HIS A 127 9.38 13.48 -10.62
N ALA A 128 10.44 13.46 -9.83
CA ALA A 128 10.67 14.29 -8.65
C ALA A 128 12.18 14.54 -8.46
N GLU A 129 12.55 15.65 -7.84
CA GLU A 129 13.96 15.99 -7.58
C GLU A 129 14.66 14.98 -6.68
N LEU A 130 13.93 14.41 -5.71
CA LEU A 130 14.42 13.45 -4.71
C LEU A 130 13.43 12.30 -4.55
N ASN A 131 13.93 11.07 -4.50
CA ASN A 131 13.15 9.84 -4.43
C ASN A 131 13.73 8.90 -3.36
N TRP A 132 12.88 8.28 -2.53
CA TRP A 132 13.32 7.19 -1.65
C TRP A 132 12.98 5.82 -2.26
N VAL A 133 14.02 5.02 -2.48
CA VAL A 133 13.98 3.81 -3.30
C VAL A 133 14.46 2.59 -2.47
N PRO A 134 13.61 1.57 -2.26
CA PRO A 134 14.00 0.32 -1.58
C PRO A 134 15.14 -0.44 -2.24
N LYS A 135 15.86 -1.28 -1.47
CA LYS A 135 17.02 -2.09 -1.91
C LYS A 135 16.80 -2.85 -3.22
N ASN A 136 15.61 -3.43 -3.40
CA ASN A 136 15.28 -4.24 -4.57
C ASN A 136 14.72 -3.46 -5.77
N LEU A 137 14.57 -2.14 -5.63
CA LEU A 137 14.07 -1.24 -6.69
C LEU A 137 15.15 -0.30 -7.25
N TYR A 138 16.43 -0.49 -6.91
CA TYR A 138 17.57 0.16 -7.60
C TYR A 138 18.68 -0.82 -7.98
N ALA A 139 19.50 -0.45 -8.95
CA ALA A 139 20.78 -1.09 -9.24
C ALA A 139 21.87 -0.02 -9.40
N PRO A 140 23.12 -0.28 -8.98
CA PRO A 140 24.27 0.55 -9.36
C PRO A 140 24.35 0.68 -10.88
N VAL A 141 24.73 1.85 -11.37
CA VAL A 141 25.06 2.07 -12.78
C VAL A 141 26.49 1.58 -13.01
N PRO A 142 26.76 0.70 -13.99
CA PRO A 142 28.12 0.28 -14.32
C PRO A 142 28.99 1.45 -14.78
N ASP A 143 30.29 1.38 -14.50
CA ASP A 143 31.26 2.39 -14.92
C ASP A 143 31.19 2.63 -16.45
N GLY A 144 31.30 3.90 -16.85
CA GLY A 144 31.19 4.33 -18.24
C GLY A 144 29.77 4.46 -18.81
N LEU A 145 28.73 3.91 -18.17
CA LEU A 145 27.36 4.07 -18.65
C LEU A 145 26.78 5.44 -18.28
N ALA A 146 26.47 6.26 -19.28
CA ALA A 146 25.96 7.61 -19.06
C ALA A 146 24.60 7.61 -18.31
N ALA A 147 24.43 8.55 -17.37
CA ALA A 147 23.23 8.64 -16.54
C ALA A 147 21.92 8.75 -17.36
N ARG A 148 21.97 9.40 -18.53
CA ARG A 148 20.83 9.51 -19.46
C ARG A 148 20.39 8.16 -20.05
N HIS A 149 21.32 7.22 -20.26
CA HIS A 149 21.03 5.86 -20.70
C HIS A 149 20.54 4.99 -19.55
N ALA A 150 21.16 5.10 -18.38
CA ALA A 150 20.75 4.37 -17.18
C ALA A 150 19.29 4.67 -16.76
N ALA A 151 18.76 5.85 -17.09
CA ALA A 151 17.35 6.19 -16.89
C ALA A 151 16.35 5.32 -17.70
N PHE A 152 16.82 4.58 -18.73
CA PHE A 152 16.03 3.55 -19.42
C PHE A 152 15.92 2.24 -18.62
N GLY A 153 16.65 2.09 -17.51
CA GLY A 153 16.80 0.81 -16.80
C GLY A 153 15.49 0.07 -16.52
N THR A 154 14.43 0.77 -16.09
CA THR A 154 13.15 0.14 -15.77
C THR A 154 12.35 -0.28 -17.01
N VAL A 155 12.34 0.53 -18.08
CA VAL A 155 11.69 0.14 -19.35
C VAL A 155 12.46 -0.97 -20.07
N GLY A 156 13.79 -0.96 -19.95
CA GLY A 156 14.67 -2.04 -20.39
C GLY A 156 14.41 -3.35 -19.64
N ALA A 157 14.22 -3.29 -18.32
CA ALA A 157 13.86 -4.45 -17.50
C ALA A 157 12.48 -5.04 -17.88
N ILE A 158 11.50 -4.21 -18.27
CA ILE A 158 10.19 -4.68 -18.79
C ILE A 158 10.36 -5.42 -20.13
N ALA A 159 11.11 -4.83 -21.06
CA ALA A 159 11.41 -5.45 -22.35
C ALA A 159 12.18 -6.77 -22.17
N MET A 160 13.18 -6.80 -21.29
CA MET A 160 13.98 -7.98 -20.97
C MET A 160 13.13 -9.10 -20.33
N GLN A 161 12.22 -8.75 -19.42
CA GLN A 161 11.27 -9.74 -18.88
C GLN A 161 10.34 -10.28 -19.97
N GLY A 162 9.91 -9.44 -20.92
CA GLY A 162 9.15 -9.85 -22.10
C GLY A 162 9.90 -10.89 -22.94
N VAL A 163 11.13 -10.57 -23.36
CA VAL A 163 12.03 -11.49 -24.07
C VAL A 163 12.22 -12.79 -23.29
N ARG A 164 12.46 -12.73 -21.98
CA ARG A 164 12.61 -13.91 -21.10
C ARG A 164 11.36 -14.77 -20.99
N ARG A 165 10.15 -14.25 -21.27
CA ARG A 165 8.92 -15.07 -21.36
C ARG A 165 8.77 -15.80 -22.69
N GLY A 166 9.43 -15.36 -23.76
CA GLY A 166 9.52 -16.11 -25.01
C GLY A 166 10.49 -17.30 -24.94
N GLU A 167 11.48 -17.23 -24.03
CA GLU A 167 12.62 -18.16 -23.90
C GLU A 167 13.35 -18.39 -25.25
N PRO A 168 13.81 -17.32 -25.92
CA PRO A 168 14.49 -17.43 -27.21
C PRO A 168 15.77 -18.26 -27.14
N GLN A 169 16.07 -18.94 -28.24
CA GLN A 169 17.32 -19.65 -28.49
C GLN A 169 18.10 -18.99 -29.63
N LEU A 170 19.36 -19.38 -29.80
CA LEU A 170 20.24 -18.82 -30.83
C LEU A 170 19.80 -19.29 -32.23
N GLY A 171 19.46 -18.34 -33.11
CA GLY A 171 19.02 -18.60 -34.48
C GLY A 171 17.50 -18.54 -34.71
N ASP A 172 16.71 -18.51 -33.64
CA ASP A 172 15.24 -18.34 -33.65
C ASP A 172 14.79 -17.15 -34.53
N ALA A 173 13.56 -17.23 -35.02
CA ALA A 173 12.87 -16.12 -35.65
C ALA A 173 11.83 -15.49 -34.71
N ALA A 174 11.76 -14.16 -34.67
CA ALA A 174 10.79 -13.44 -33.85
C ALA A 174 10.10 -12.30 -34.59
N LEU A 175 8.82 -12.06 -34.27
CA LEU A 175 8.02 -10.92 -34.73
C LEU A 175 7.73 -9.97 -33.55
N VAL A 176 7.99 -8.67 -33.71
CA VAL A 176 7.67 -7.64 -32.70
C VAL A 176 6.57 -6.72 -33.23
N ILE A 177 5.37 -6.81 -32.65
CA ILE A 177 4.19 -6.04 -33.07
C ILE A 177 4.01 -4.83 -32.15
N GLY A 178 4.17 -3.64 -32.72
CA GLY A 178 4.20 -2.35 -32.03
C GLY A 178 5.63 -1.91 -31.70
N LEU A 179 6.24 -1.07 -32.54
CA LEU A 179 7.63 -0.60 -32.45
C LEU A 179 7.74 0.76 -31.72
N GLY A 180 6.85 1.01 -30.76
CA GLY A 180 7.06 2.03 -29.72
C GLY A 180 8.18 1.63 -28.75
N LEU A 181 8.43 2.44 -27.71
CA LEU A 181 9.59 2.30 -26.81
C LEU A 181 9.88 0.86 -26.33
N ILE A 182 8.87 0.13 -25.84
CA ILE A 182 9.07 -1.26 -25.39
C ILE A 182 9.43 -2.19 -26.56
N GLY A 183 8.76 -2.05 -27.72
CA GLY A 183 9.09 -2.83 -28.92
C GLY A 183 10.51 -2.56 -29.43
N GLN A 184 10.95 -1.30 -29.44
CA GLN A 184 12.32 -0.92 -29.80
C GLN A 184 13.38 -1.55 -28.89
N LEU A 185 13.10 -1.67 -27.59
CA LEU A 185 13.97 -2.34 -26.63
C LEU A 185 13.92 -3.87 -26.78
N VAL A 186 12.75 -4.45 -27.07
CA VAL A 186 12.59 -5.88 -27.37
C VAL A 186 13.39 -6.27 -28.63
N VAL A 187 13.31 -5.50 -29.72
CA VAL A 187 14.11 -5.73 -30.95
C VAL A 187 15.60 -5.79 -30.62
N ARG A 188 16.12 -4.80 -29.89
CA ARG A 188 17.54 -4.72 -29.48
C ARG A 188 17.96 -5.92 -28.63
N LEU A 189 17.14 -6.31 -27.66
CA LEU A 189 17.42 -7.44 -26.76
C LEU A 189 17.38 -8.80 -27.48
N LEU A 190 16.49 -8.97 -28.45
CA LEU A 190 16.42 -10.16 -29.31
C LEU A 190 17.63 -10.24 -30.25
N ALA A 191 17.95 -9.16 -30.97
CA ALA A 191 19.13 -9.09 -31.83
C ALA A 191 20.43 -9.33 -31.05
N ALA A 192 20.58 -8.72 -29.86
CA ALA A 192 21.72 -8.93 -28.96
C ALA A 192 21.85 -10.38 -28.45
N SER A 193 20.74 -11.14 -28.47
CA SER A 193 20.67 -12.57 -28.12
C SER A 193 20.86 -13.51 -29.32
N GLY A 194 21.04 -12.98 -30.54
CA GLY A 194 21.19 -13.78 -31.77
C GLY A 194 19.88 -14.31 -32.35
N VAL A 195 18.75 -13.68 -32.01
CA VAL A 195 17.43 -13.93 -32.63
C VAL A 195 17.27 -13.05 -33.86
N ARG A 196 16.68 -13.58 -34.93
CA ARG A 196 16.43 -12.86 -36.19
C ARG A 196 15.04 -12.24 -36.15
N VAL A 197 14.95 -10.91 -36.18
CA VAL A 197 13.74 -10.16 -35.83
C VAL A 197 13.08 -9.51 -37.04
N VAL A 198 11.76 -9.67 -37.18
CA VAL A 198 10.89 -8.84 -38.04
C VAL A 198 10.09 -7.88 -37.15
N GLY A 199 9.97 -6.61 -37.54
CA GLY A 199 9.17 -5.61 -36.83
C GLY A 199 7.87 -5.24 -37.55
N ALA A 200 6.83 -4.85 -36.81
CA ALA A 200 5.57 -4.42 -37.38
C ALA A 200 4.97 -3.20 -36.63
N ASP A 201 4.94 -2.03 -37.28
CA ASP A 201 4.30 -0.80 -36.79
C ASP A 201 3.86 0.08 -37.98
N PRO A 202 2.71 0.77 -37.93
CA PRO A 202 2.27 1.66 -39.01
C PRO A 202 3.09 2.96 -39.14
N ASP A 203 3.96 3.28 -38.18
CA ASP A 203 4.84 4.46 -38.23
C ASP A 203 6.21 4.10 -38.87
N PRO A 204 6.48 4.51 -40.13
CA PRO A 204 7.68 4.07 -40.85
C PRO A 204 8.99 4.53 -40.17
N ALA A 205 8.97 5.66 -39.45
CA ALA A 205 10.15 6.12 -38.72
C ALA A 205 10.55 5.16 -37.57
N ARG A 206 9.60 4.38 -37.05
CA ARG A 206 9.87 3.32 -36.05
C ARG A 206 10.35 2.04 -36.68
N CYS A 207 9.87 1.71 -37.87
CA CYS A 207 10.35 0.60 -38.69
C CYS A 207 11.85 0.79 -38.99
N GLU A 208 12.23 1.94 -39.56
CA GLU A 208 13.65 2.27 -39.78
C GLU A 208 14.48 2.23 -38.48
N LEU A 209 13.93 2.70 -37.35
CA LEU A 209 14.63 2.74 -36.06
C LEU A 209 14.83 1.35 -35.44
N ALA A 210 14.00 0.37 -35.82
CA ALA A 210 14.15 -1.04 -35.46
C ALA A 210 15.12 -1.77 -36.40
N GLU A 211 15.10 -1.46 -37.70
CA GLU A 211 16.08 -1.98 -38.68
C GLU A 211 17.49 -1.51 -38.36
N ARG A 212 17.68 -0.21 -38.08
CA ARG A 212 18.93 0.36 -37.53
C ARG A 212 19.36 -0.28 -36.19
N ALA A 213 18.48 -1.04 -35.54
CA ALA A 213 18.73 -1.72 -34.27
C ALA A 213 18.84 -3.26 -34.37
N GLY A 214 18.92 -3.79 -35.60
CA GLY A 214 19.12 -5.23 -35.85
C GLY A 214 17.86 -6.02 -36.20
N ALA A 215 16.71 -5.38 -36.46
CA ALA A 215 15.63 -6.06 -37.18
C ALA A 215 16.05 -6.29 -38.65
N ALA A 216 15.77 -7.48 -39.18
CA ALA A 216 16.11 -7.86 -40.55
C ALA A 216 15.19 -7.18 -41.59
N ALA A 217 13.96 -6.87 -41.20
CA ALA A 217 12.99 -6.08 -41.97
C ALA A 217 11.87 -5.58 -41.04
N CYS A 218 11.24 -4.46 -41.40
CA CYS A 218 10.04 -3.94 -40.75
C CYS A 218 8.96 -3.51 -41.76
N GLY A 219 7.70 -3.40 -41.32
CA GLY A 219 6.62 -2.92 -42.19
C GLY A 219 5.29 -2.64 -41.47
N ASP A 220 4.30 -2.14 -42.21
CA ASP A 220 2.96 -1.89 -41.69
C ASP A 220 2.24 -3.23 -41.39
N PRO A 221 1.67 -3.44 -40.18
CA PRO A 221 0.87 -4.61 -39.80
C PRO A 221 -0.36 -4.93 -40.68
N ALA A 222 -0.78 -4.02 -41.55
CA ALA A 222 -1.84 -4.21 -42.55
C ALA A 222 -1.31 -4.48 -43.98
N SER A 223 0.01 -4.44 -44.18
CA SER A 223 0.66 -4.69 -45.46
C SER A 223 1.18 -6.13 -45.61
N ALA A 224 1.31 -6.59 -46.85
CA ALA A 224 1.92 -7.88 -47.15
C ALA A 224 3.45 -7.93 -46.89
N ALA A 225 4.10 -6.78 -46.61
CA ALA A 225 5.55 -6.71 -46.43
C ALA A 225 6.03 -7.50 -45.19
N VAL A 226 5.29 -7.41 -44.08
CA VAL A 226 5.60 -8.15 -42.83
C VAL A 226 5.45 -9.66 -43.03
N GLU A 227 4.42 -10.07 -43.78
CA GLU A 227 4.16 -11.49 -44.09
C GLU A 227 5.21 -12.06 -45.07
N ALA A 228 5.58 -11.30 -46.10
CA ALA A 228 6.67 -11.67 -47.02
C ALA A 228 8.03 -11.76 -46.29
N ALA A 229 8.36 -10.80 -45.43
CA ALA A 229 9.59 -10.82 -44.65
C ALA A 229 9.67 -12.00 -43.67
N VAL A 230 8.56 -12.33 -43.00
CA VAL A 230 8.48 -13.56 -42.17
C VAL A 230 8.63 -14.81 -43.03
N ALA A 231 7.96 -14.89 -44.20
CA ALA A 231 8.07 -16.04 -45.09
C ALA A 231 9.50 -16.26 -45.61
N GLU A 232 10.20 -15.20 -46.03
CA GLU A 232 11.60 -15.26 -46.45
C GLU A 232 12.52 -15.69 -45.30
N LEU A 233 12.40 -15.04 -44.13
CA LEU A 233 13.25 -15.27 -42.97
C LEU A 233 13.05 -16.65 -42.32
N THR A 234 11.88 -17.28 -42.51
CA THR A 234 11.51 -18.57 -41.89
C THR A 234 11.32 -19.72 -42.88
N GLY A 235 11.56 -19.52 -44.18
CA GLY A 235 11.24 -20.53 -45.21
C GLY A 235 9.75 -20.85 -45.33
N GLY A 236 8.89 -19.90 -44.97
CA GLY A 236 7.43 -20.05 -44.95
C GLY A 236 6.86 -20.73 -43.70
N HIS A 237 7.69 -21.12 -42.72
CA HIS A 237 7.21 -21.81 -41.52
C HIS A 237 6.50 -20.90 -40.51
N GLY A 238 6.84 -19.60 -40.46
CA GLY A 238 6.41 -18.67 -39.42
C GLY A 238 7.42 -18.55 -38.26
N VAL A 239 7.25 -17.53 -37.42
CA VAL A 239 8.19 -17.21 -36.34
C VAL A 239 8.00 -18.08 -35.10
N ASP A 240 9.10 -18.32 -34.38
CA ASP A 240 9.12 -19.05 -33.11
C ASP A 240 8.43 -18.28 -31.98
N GLN A 241 8.63 -16.95 -31.93
CA GLN A 241 7.98 -16.06 -30.96
C GLN A 241 7.35 -14.83 -31.61
N VAL A 242 6.21 -14.40 -31.08
CA VAL A 242 5.62 -13.08 -31.34
C VAL A 242 5.55 -12.30 -30.03
N TYR A 243 6.01 -11.06 -30.05
CA TYR A 243 5.97 -10.14 -28.90
C TYR A 243 4.96 -9.01 -29.17
N LEU A 244 3.88 -8.98 -28.39
CA LEU A 244 2.86 -7.93 -28.44
C LEU A 244 3.30 -6.77 -27.53
N ALA A 245 3.88 -5.74 -28.15
CA ALA A 245 4.23 -4.47 -27.50
C ALA A 245 3.24 -3.34 -27.84
N ALA A 246 2.29 -3.59 -28.75
CA ALA A 246 1.16 -2.72 -29.04
C ALA A 246 0.15 -2.64 -27.87
N GLY A 247 -0.54 -1.51 -27.75
CA GLY A 247 -1.68 -1.32 -26.84
C GLY A 247 -2.85 -0.70 -27.57
N GLY A 248 -4.08 -1.03 -27.17
CA GLY A 248 -5.30 -0.50 -27.80
C GLY A 248 -6.47 -1.48 -27.79
N GLY A 249 -7.59 -1.07 -28.40
CA GLY A 249 -8.83 -1.85 -28.48
C GLY A 249 -9.01 -2.70 -29.74
N SER A 250 -8.02 -2.70 -30.65
CA SER A 250 -8.01 -3.54 -31.85
C SER A 250 -7.48 -4.94 -31.53
N ASN A 251 -8.02 -5.96 -32.20
CA ASN A 251 -7.59 -7.35 -32.11
C ASN A 251 -6.58 -7.75 -33.21
N GLN A 252 -6.31 -6.85 -34.17
CA GLN A 252 -5.38 -7.05 -35.29
C GLN A 252 -3.98 -7.57 -34.86
N PRO A 253 -3.35 -7.13 -33.74
CA PRO A 253 -2.06 -7.68 -33.31
C PRO A 253 -2.12 -9.17 -32.99
N VAL A 254 -3.21 -9.63 -32.38
CA VAL A 254 -3.45 -11.03 -31.96
C VAL A 254 -3.75 -11.91 -33.17
N GLU A 255 -4.47 -11.38 -34.14
CA GLU A 255 -4.75 -12.05 -35.42
C GLU A 255 -3.49 -12.17 -36.30
N LEU A 256 -2.68 -11.10 -36.36
CA LEU A 256 -1.40 -11.11 -37.07
C LEU A 256 -0.41 -12.09 -36.41
N ALA A 257 -0.36 -12.12 -35.08
CA ALA A 257 0.44 -13.08 -34.32
C ALA A 257 0.05 -14.53 -34.66
N ALA A 258 -1.24 -14.86 -34.72
CA ALA A 258 -1.69 -16.20 -35.08
C ALA A 258 -1.33 -16.58 -36.52
N ARG A 259 -1.48 -15.65 -37.48
CA ARG A 259 -1.09 -15.89 -38.88
C ARG A 259 0.40 -16.16 -39.02
N LEU A 260 1.24 -15.33 -38.42
CA LEU A 260 2.70 -15.34 -38.66
C LEU A 260 3.52 -16.20 -37.68
N SER A 261 2.95 -16.68 -36.57
CA SER A 261 3.59 -17.73 -35.74
C SER A 261 3.69 -19.04 -36.50
N ARG A 262 4.74 -19.84 -36.27
CA ARG A 262 4.74 -21.25 -36.67
C ARG A 262 3.82 -22.10 -35.80
N ASP A 263 3.60 -23.35 -36.21
CA ASP A 263 3.10 -24.41 -35.32
C ASP A 263 3.95 -24.48 -34.04
N ARG A 264 3.28 -24.57 -32.88
CA ARG A 264 3.86 -24.54 -31.53
C ARG A 264 4.71 -23.29 -31.26
N GLY A 265 4.36 -22.18 -31.92
CA GLY A 265 4.90 -20.85 -31.66
C GLY A 265 4.39 -20.25 -30.35
N ARG A 266 5.06 -19.20 -29.88
CA ARG A 266 4.79 -18.55 -28.58
C ARG A 266 4.37 -17.09 -28.76
N VAL A 267 3.25 -16.69 -28.15
CA VAL A 267 2.76 -15.30 -28.23
C VAL A 267 2.87 -14.66 -26.84
N VAL A 268 3.75 -13.66 -26.71
CA VAL A 268 4.05 -12.98 -25.44
C VAL A 268 3.38 -11.60 -25.41
N ASP A 269 2.39 -11.41 -24.54
CA ASP A 269 1.84 -10.09 -24.25
C ASP A 269 2.69 -9.33 -23.22
N ILE A 270 3.18 -8.16 -23.63
CA ILE A 270 3.92 -7.19 -22.80
C ILE A 270 3.10 -5.89 -22.66
N GLY A 271 2.11 -5.69 -23.53
CA GLY A 271 1.34 -4.45 -23.64
C GLY A 271 0.08 -4.45 -22.77
N LYS A 272 -0.91 -3.72 -23.26
CA LYS A 272 -2.32 -3.76 -22.82
C LYS A 272 -3.16 -3.88 -24.07
N CYS A 273 -2.96 -5.01 -24.77
CA CYS A 273 -3.67 -5.34 -25.99
C CYS A 273 -5.08 -5.87 -25.67
N ARG A 274 -5.99 -5.82 -26.64
CA ARG A 274 -7.18 -6.67 -26.62
C ARG A 274 -6.77 -8.09 -27.02
N LEU A 275 -7.27 -9.10 -26.30
CA LEU A 275 -6.87 -10.51 -26.45
C LEU A 275 -8.08 -11.40 -26.74
N ASP A 276 -8.85 -11.05 -27.78
CA ASP A 276 -9.97 -11.88 -28.25
C ASP A 276 -9.39 -12.96 -29.18
N LEU A 277 -8.73 -13.97 -28.59
CA LEU A 277 -7.99 -15.02 -29.30
C LEU A 277 -8.92 -15.76 -30.31
N PRO A 278 -8.66 -15.70 -31.63
CA PRO A 278 -9.46 -16.43 -32.61
C PRO A 278 -9.22 -17.94 -32.46
N TRP A 279 -10.19 -18.63 -31.85
CA TRP A 279 -10.05 -20.01 -31.34
C TRP A 279 -9.34 -20.95 -32.32
N ASN A 280 -9.86 -21.11 -33.53
CA ASN A 280 -9.30 -22.01 -34.55
C ASN A 280 -7.82 -21.70 -34.84
N ALA A 281 -7.46 -20.44 -35.07
CA ALA A 281 -6.11 -20.05 -35.47
C ALA A 281 -5.06 -20.23 -34.35
N TYR A 282 -5.47 -20.17 -33.08
CA TYR A 282 -4.61 -20.49 -31.93
C TYR A 282 -4.58 -22.00 -31.63
N TYR A 283 -5.71 -22.69 -31.83
CA TYR A 283 -5.87 -24.13 -31.57
C TYR A 283 -5.17 -25.00 -32.61
N GLU A 284 -5.35 -24.72 -33.90
CA GLU A 284 -4.79 -25.49 -35.03
C GLU A 284 -3.25 -25.46 -35.09
N LYS A 285 -2.63 -24.43 -34.49
CA LYS A 285 -1.18 -24.27 -34.36
C LYS A 285 -0.64 -24.53 -32.94
N GLU A 286 -1.47 -24.97 -31.99
CA GLU A 286 -1.10 -25.22 -30.59
C GLU A 286 -0.28 -24.06 -29.95
N LEU A 287 -0.75 -22.81 -30.11
CA LEU A 287 0.01 -21.62 -29.72
C LEU A 287 0.01 -21.35 -28.20
N ASP A 288 1.21 -21.19 -27.63
CA ASP A 288 1.43 -20.91 -26.20
C ASP A 288 1.34 -19.40 -25.92
N VAL A 289 0.26 -18.96 -25.28
CA VAL A 289 -0.02 -17.54 -24.97
C VAL A 289 0.44 -17.19 -23.57
N ARG A 290 1.37 -16.23 -23.47
CA ARG A 290 2.13 -15.91 -22.26
C ARG A 290 2.02 -14.44 -21.91
N PHE A 291 1.90 -14.14 -20.62
CA PHE A 291 1.96 -12.76 -20.10
C PHE A 291 3.34 -12.43 -19.55
N SER A 292 3.80 -11.19 -19.78
CA SER A 292 4.96 -10.59 -19.14
C SER A 292 4.55 -9.72 -17.95
N ARG A 293 4.95 -10.11 -16.73
CA ARG A 293 4.63 -9.36 -15.50
C ARG A 293 5.63 -8.21 -15.29
N SER A 294 5.46 -7.11 -16.04
CA SER A 294 6.30 -5.90 -15.89
C SER A 294 7.79 -6.25 -15.94
N TYR A 295 8.61 -5.80 -14.98
CA TYR A 295 10.03 -6.14 -14.86
C TYR A 295 10.33 -7.45 -14.09
N GLY A 296 9.34 -8.30 -13.83
CA GLY A 296 9.54 -9.73 -13.53
C GLY A 296 9.17 -10.21 -12.12
N PRO A 297 9.72 -11.36 -11.69
CA PRO A 297 9.57 -11.88 -10.33
C PRO A 297 10.02 -10.87 -9.28
N GLY A 298 9.21 -10.73 -8.22
CA GLY A 298 9.23 -9.60 -7.29
C GLY A 298 8.03 -8.68 -7.45
N ARG A 299 7.49 -8.52 -8.68
CA ARG A 299 6.40 -7.57 -8.89
C ARG A 299 5.13 -7.94 -8.16
N TYR A 300 4.64 -6.99 -7.37
CA TYR A 300 3.49 -7.07 -6.46
C TYR A 300 3.72 -7.91 -5.20
N ASP A 301 4.98 -8.23 -4.87
CA ASP A 301 5.39 -8.86 -3.61
C ASP A 301 6.01 -7.80 -2.68
N PRO A 302 5.32 -7.38 -1.60
CA PRO A 302 5.82 -6.38 -0.68
C PRO A 302 7.07 -6.81 0.10
N GLU A 303 7.26 -8.11 0.34
CA GLU A 303 8.46 -8.59 1.04
C GLU A 303 9.70 -8.41 0.17
N TYR A 304 9.54 -8.62 -1.14
CA TYR A 304 10.56 -8.29 -2.13
C TYR A 304 10.73 -6.78 -2.31
N GLU A 305 9.66 -6.07 -2.69
CA GLU A 305 9.71 -4.67 -3.15
C GLU A 305 9.97 -3.66 -2.03
N LEU A 306 9.49 -3.91 -0.80
CA LEU A 306 9.52 -2.93 0.31
C LEU A 306 10.37 -3.38 1.50
N GLU A 307 10.44 -4.68 1.79
CA GLU A 307 11.22 -5.21 2.90
C GLU A 307 12.63 -5.71 2.48
N GLY A 308 12.93 -5.67 1.18
CA GLY A 308 14.26 -5.96 0.64
C GLY A 308 14.65 -7.44 0.60
N ARG A 309 13.71 -8.36 0.81
CA ARG A 309 13.95 -9.81 0.81
C ARG A 309 14.07 -10.35 -0.62
N ASP A 310 15.29 -10.49 -1.14
CA ASP A 310 15.50 -11.10 -2.47
C ASP A 310 15.23 -12.63 -2.43
N TYR A 311 14.73 -13.19 -3.54
CA TYR A 311 14.47 -14.63 -3.64
C TYR A 311 15.79 -15.41 -3.85
N PRO A 312 15.94 -16.61 -3.24
CA PRO A 312 17.10 -17.47 -3.46
C PRO A 312 17.43 -17.69 -4.94
N ILE A 313 18.65 -17.34 -5.34
CA ILE A 313 19.07 -17.22 -6.75
C ILE A 313 18.92 -18.53 -7.55
N GLY A 314 19.03 -19.69 -6.91
CA GLY A 314 18.83 -21.00 -7.53
C GLY A 314 17.38 -21.34 -7.87
N TYR A 315 16.40 -20.73 -7.20
CA TYR A 315 14.97 -20.93 -7.47
C TYR A 315 14.42 -19.84 -8.40
N VAL A 316 14.87 -18.60 -8.24
CA VAL A 316 14.47 -17.46 -9.08
C VAL A 316 15.74 -16.74 -9.54
N ARG A 317 16.27 -17.12 -10.71
CA ARG A 317 17.53 -16.55 -11.25
C ARG A 317 17.39 -15.08 -11.67
N TRP A 318 16.20 -14.65 -12.08
CA TRP A 318 15.94 -13.32 -12.60
C TRP A 318 14.74 -12.69 -11.88
N THR A 319 15.02 -11.60 -11.16
CA THR A 319 14.08 -10.78 -10.40
C THR A 319 14.09 -9.36 -10.94
N GLU A 320 13.25 -8.45 -10.44
CA GLU A 320 13.21 -7.05 -10.89
C GLU A 320 14.58 -6.38 -10.88
N ARG A 321 15.28 -6.42 -9.74
CA ARG A 321 16.64 -5.87 -9.58
C ARG A 321 17.63 -6.50 -10.56
N ARG A 322 17.48 -7.80 -10.82
CA ARG A 322 18.40 -8.59 -11.67
C ARG A 322 18.05 -8.52 -13.16
N ASN A 323 16.83 -8.14 -13.54
CA ASN A 323 16.48 -7.66 -14.88
C ASN A 323 17.07 -6.25 -15.10
N LEU A 324 16.88 -5.34 -14.14
CA LEU A 324 17.43 -3.97 -14.16
C LEU A 324 18.95 -3.95 -14.33
N ALA A 325 19.69 -4.60 -13.42
CA ALA A 325 21.16 -4.65 -13.49
C ALA A 325 21.67 -5.30 -14.79
N CYS A 326 21.02 -6.37 -15.27
CA CYS A 326 21.39 -7.03 -16.52
C CYS A 326 21.14 -6.16 -17.76
N PHE A 327 20.14 -5.27 -17.74
CA PHE A 327 19.91 -4.32 -18.82
C PHE A 327 20.98 -3.23 -18.86
N LEU A 328 21.35 -2.69 -17.69
CA LEU A 328 22.43 -1.70 -17.58
C LEU A 328 23.77 -2.28 -18.04
N ASP A 329 24.09 -3.51 -17.64
CA ASP A 329 25.29 -4.25 -18.07
C ASP A 329 25.36 -4.42 -19.60
N LEU A 330 24.23 -4.74 -20.26
CA LEU A 330 24.17 -4.82 -21.73
C LEU A 330 24.35 -3.44 -22.40
N CYS A 331 23.88 -2.35 -21.79
CA CYS A 331 24.11 -1.00 -22.31
C CYS A 331 25.58 -0.59 -22.14
N ALA A 332 26.17 -0.81 -20.96
CA ALA A 332 27.57 -0.50 -20.67
C ALA A 332 28.55 -1.24 -21.59
N ARG A 333 28.23 -2.48 -21.96
CA ARG A 333 29.02 -3.29 -22.92
C ARG A 333 28.73 -2.98 -24.39
N GLY A 334 27.95 -1.93 -24.71
CA GLY A 334 27.56 -1.59 -26.08
C GLY A 334 26.71 -2.65 -26.80
N ARG A 335 26.13 -3.60 -26.06
CA ARG A 335 25.30 -4.70 -26.61
C ARG A 335 23.85 -4.29 -26.83
N VAL A 336 23.39 -3.24 -26.16
CA VAL A 336 22.07 -2.61 -26.35
C VAL A 336 22.27 -1.10 -26.34
N ASP A 337 22.26 -0.47 -27.52
CA ASP A 337 22.32 0.98 -27.65
C ASP A 337 20.91 1.61 -27.53
N VAL A 338 20.80 2.63 -26.66
CA VAL A 338 19.58 3.40 -26.40
C VAL A 338 19.67 4.87 -26.80
N GLU A 339 20.83 5.38 -27.23
CA GLU A 339 20.96 6.78 -27.68
C GLU A 339 19.99 7.11 -28.85
N PRO A 340 19.82 6.26 -29.88
CA PRO A 340 18.85 6.50 -30.95
C PRO A 340 17.38 6.51 -30.51
N LEU A 341 17.08 6.15 -29.25
CA LEU A 341 15.73 6.23 -28.68
C LEU A 341 15.46 7.57 -27.98
N VAL A 342 16.49 8.33 -27.63
CA VAL A 342 16.40 9.63 -26.95
C VAL A 342 15.89 10.69 -27.93
N SER A 343 14.57 10.76 -28.11
CA SER A 343 13.94 11.66 -29.09
C SER A 343 13.85 13.11 -28.61
N HIS A 344 13.83 13.34 -27.29
CA HIS A 344 13.86 14.67 -26.70
C HIS A 344 14.45 14.61 -25.28
N ILE A 345 15.21 15.64 -24.90
CA ILE A 345 15.56 15.94 -23.51
C ILE A 345 14.97 17.32 -23.21
N ALA A 346 14.18 17.39 -22.15
CA ALA A 346 13.63 18.63 -21.61
C ALA A 346 14.14 18.85 -20.19
N ASP A 347 14.19 20.11 -19.74
CA ASP A 347 14.47 20.40 -18.34
C ASP A 347 13.24 20.12 -17.48
N PHE A 348 13.44 19.61 -16.27
CA PHE A 348 12.38 19.16 -15.37
C PHE A 348 11.33 20.26 -15.05
N ASP A 349 11.72 21.53 -15.10
CA ASP A 349 10.79 22.65 -14.89
C ASP A 349 9.82 22.88 -16.08
N ASP A 350 10.11 22.37 -17.29
CA ASP A 350 9.17 22.32 -18.42
C ASP A 350 8.42 20.97 -18.51
N ALA A 351 8.36 20.19 -17.41
CA ALA A 351 7.70 18.89 -17.45
C ALA A 351 6.23 18.97 -17.88
N VAL A 352 5.49 19.99 -17.43
CA VAL A 352 4.09 20.19 -17.81
C VAL A 352 3.96 20.52 -19.30
N GLY A 353 4.76 21.44 -19.83
CA GLY A 353 4.75 21.82 -21.26
C GLY A 353 5.16 20.65 -22.16
N THR A 354 6.13 19.85 -21.73
CA THR A 354 6.54 18.62 -22.41
C THR A 354 5.42 17.59 -22.50
N TYR A 355 4.71 17.29 -21.39
CA TYR A 355 3.53 16.41 -21.45
C TYR A 355 2.39 16.99 -22.29
N GLN A 356 2.21 18.31 -22.30
CA GLN A 356 1.22 18.99 -23.15
C GLN A 356 1.51 18.71 -24.64
N ARG A 357 2.74 18.98 -25.09
CA ARG A 357 3.21 18.76 -26.48
C ARG A 357 3.16 17.29 -26.89
N LEU A 358 3.45 16.36 -25.98
CA LEU A 358 3.30 14.91 -26.20
C LEU A 358 1.82 14.49 -26.39
N LYS A 359 0.92 15.08 -25.61
CA LYS A 359 -0.52 14.77 -25.64
C LYS A 359 -1.21 15.35 -26.87
N ASP A 360 -0.88 16.59 -27.23
CA ASP A 360 -1.56 17.34 -28.29
C ASP A 360 -0.98 17.00 -29.69
N GLY A 361 0.18 16.32 -29.74
CA GLY A 361 0.74 15.67 -30.94
C GLY A 361 1.95 16.40 -31.55
N ASP A 362 2.26 17.60 -31.05
CA ASP A 362 3.38 18.45 -31.51
C ASP A 362 4.76 17.81 -31.30
N LEU A 363 4.90 17.00 -30.23
CA LEU A 363 6.13 16.26 -29.95
C LEU A 363 5.93 14.76 -30.25
N LYS A 364 6.35 14.34 -31.44
CA LYS A 364 6.47 12.90 -31.79
C LYS A 364 7.80 12.37 -31.25
N ALA A 365 7.73 11.53 -30.22
CA ALA A 365 8.89 10.99 -29.53
C ALA A 365 8.70 9.50 -29.18
N VAL A 366 9.79 8.73 -29.22
CA VAL A 366 9.82 7.33 -28.75
C VAL A 366 10.09 7.31 -27.25
N ALA A 367 11.20 7.93 -26.81
CA ALA A 367 11.46 8.26 -25.41
C ALA A 367 11.70 9.76 -25.24
N VAL A 368 11.32 10.27 -24.07
CA VAL A 368 11.64 11.64 -23.61
C VAL A 368 12.29 11.53 -22.23
N LEU A 369 13.35 12.30 -22.01
CA LEU A 369 14.02 12.43 -20.72
C LEU A 369 13.75 13.80 -20.11
N PHE A 370 13.49 13.85 -18.80
CA PHE A 370 13.69 15.06 -18.00
C PHE A 370 15.11 15.07 -17.44
N ARG A 371 15.83 16.18 -17.66
CA ARG A 371 17.09 16.55 -16.99
C ARG A 371 16.79 17.35 -15.73
N TYR A 372 17.49 17.08 -14.64
CA TYR A 372 17.34 17.76 -13.36
C TYR A 372 18.56 18.64 -13.06
N PRO A 373 18.40 19.81 -12.41
CA PRO A 373 19.52 20.62 -11.95
C PRO A 373 20.25 19.91 -10.80
N GLY A 374 21.55 19.64 -10.96
CA GLY A 374 22.35 18.92 -9.98
C GLY A 374 23.77 18.60 -10.46
N PRO A 375 24.61 17.97 -9.61
CA PRO A 375 26.06 17.82 -9.84
C PRO A 375 26.47 16.92 -11.03
N ALA A 376 25.51 16.35 -11.76
CA ALA A 376 25.78 15.57 -12.97
C ALA A 376 26.47 16.39 -14.08
N GLU A 377 26.37 17.73 -14.06
CA GLU A 377 27.10 18.61 -14.98
C GLU A 377 28.64 18.47 -14.86
N GLN A 378 29.16 18.04 -13.70
CA GLN A 378 30.61 17.85 -13.51
C GLN A 378 31.11 16.44 -13.88
N ALA A 379 30.22 15.49 -14.13
CA ALA A 379 30.58 14.11 -14.53
C ALA A 379 30.50 13.89 -16.05
N ALA A 380 30.06 14.90 -16.81
CA ALA A 380 29.68 14.76 -18.22
C ALA A 380 30.84 14.98 -19.22
N GLU A 381 31.98 15.52 -18.80
CA GLU A 381 33.07 15.95 -19.71
C GLU A 381 34.29 15.01 -19.75
N THR A 382 34.39 14.00 -18.88
CA THR A 382 35.47 13.01 -18.92
C THR A 382 35.15 11.82 -19.83
N GLU A 383 35.27 12.04 -21.14
CA GLU A 383 35.56 10.94 -22.07
C GLU A 383 37.01 10.46 -21.86
N ALA A 384 37.21 9.15 -21.73
CA ALA A 384 38.53 8.53 -21.63
C ALA A 384 38.56 7.17 -22.36
N PRO A 385 39.72 6.72 -22.90
CA PRO A 385 39.73 5.72 -23.96
C PRO A 385 39.66 4.27 -23.48
N THR A 386 39.20 3.38 -24.38
CA THR A 386 39.20 1.93 -24.22
C THR A 386 40.59 1.30 -24.38
N GLU A 387 41.01 0.44 -23.44
CA GLU A 387 42.01 -0.60 -23.71
C GLU A 387 41.89 -1.80 -22.73
N ALA A 388 42.22 -3.00 -23.22
CA ALA A 388 42.22 -4.32 -22.54
C ALA A 388 42.93 -5.34 -23.48
N PRO A 389 43.35 -6.57 -23.05
CA PRO A 389 43.19 -7.28 -21.77
C PRO A 389 44.56 -7.53 -21.08
N THR A 390 44.87 -8.50 -20.20
CA THR A 390 44.19 -9.70 -19.61
C THR A 390 44.55 -9.79 -18.08
N GLU A 391 44.64 -10.88 -17.30
CA GLU A 391 44.62 -12.35 -17.48
C GLU A 391 44.05 -13.06 -16.21
N ALA A 392 44.39 -14.34 -15.96
CA ALA A 392 44.03 -15.11 -14.75
C ALA A 392 45.25 -15.83 -14.13
N PRO A 393 45.15 -16.32 -12.88
CA PRO A 393 45.17 -17.79 -12.71
C PRO A 393 44.31 -18.35 -11.55
N THR A 394 44.34 -19.68 -11.41
CA THR A 394 43.82 -20.53 -10.31
C THR A 394 44.62 -20.32 -8.99
N GLU A 395 44.32 -20.92 -7.83
CA GLU A 395 43.67 -22.22 -7.52
C GLU A 395 43.04 -22.27 -6.10
N ALA A 396 42.49 -23.41 -5.70
CA ALA A 396 41.81 -23.63 -4.41
C ALA A 396 42.77 -24.02 -3.25
N PRO A 397 42.26 -24.15 -2.02
CA PRO A 397 42.38 -25.47 -1.39
C PRO A 397 41.08 -25.97 -0.70
N THR A 398 41.11 -27.24 -0.31
CA THR A 398 40.03 -27.97 0.36
C THR A 398 40.01 -27.79 1.88
N GLY A 399 38.84 -27.99 2.49
CA GLY A 399 38.67 -28.13 3.93
C GLY A 399 37.31 -28.73 4.25
N ALA A 400 37.28 -29.88 4.93
CA ALA A 400 36.07 -30.53 5.37
C ALA A 400 36.22 -30.94 6.84
N ASP A 401 35.18 -30.70 7.64
CA ASP A 401 34.79 -31.63 8.70
C ASP A 401 33.29 -31.51 8.98
N THR A 402 32.81 -32.35 9.88
CA THR A 402 31.44 -32.74 10.14
C THR A 402 30.82 -31.97 11.32
N GLY A 403 29.48 -31.89 11.35
CA GLY A 403 28.73 -31.24 12.42
C GLY A 403 27.32 -31.83 12.51
N ALA A 404 27.11 -32.70 13.50
CA ALA A 404 25.96 -33.60 13.60
C ALA A 404 24.58 -32.93 13.52
N GLU A 405 23.65 -33.63 12.87
CA GLU A 405 22.21 -33.39 12.98
C GLU A 405 21.73 -33.71 14.41
N THR A 406 20.80 -32.92 14.95
CA THR A 406 20.09 -33.23 16.20
C THR A 406 18.60 -33.30 15.95
N GLU A 407 18.03 -34.50 16.08
CA GLU A 407 16.59 -34.73 15.95
C GLU A 407 15.82 -34.01 17.08
N ALA A 408 14.71 -33.37 16.74
CA ALA A 408 13.82 -32.75 17.72
C ALA A 408 12.71 -33.73 18.12
N GLU A 409 12.84 -34.34 19.30
CA GLU A 409 11.79 -35.19 19.87
C GLU A 409 10.51 -34.36 20.14
N ALA A 410 9.35 -34.92 19.77
CA ALA A 410 8.07 -34.28 19.97
C ALA A 410 7.45 -34.68 21.33
N GLU A 411 7.52 -33.79 22.32
CA GLU A 411 6.82 -34.02 23.60
C GLU A 411 5.30 -34.07 23.43
N ALA A 412 4.68 -35.06 24.06
CA ALA A 412 3.22 -35.19 24.13
C ALA A 412 2.64 -34.18 25.16
N PRO A 413 1.43 -33.62 24.92
CA PRO A 413 0.88 -32.57 25.77
C PRO A 413 0.59 -33.04 27.19
N SER A 414 1.30 -32.47 28.15
CA SER A 414 0.98 -32.55 29.57
C SER A 414 -0.42 -31.99 29.86
N LYS A 415 -1.03 -32.41 30.97
CA LYS A 415 -2.41 -32.03 31.35
C LYS A 415 -2.50 -30.54 31.64
N THR A 416 -2.96 -29.77 30.65
CA THR A 416 -3.12 -28.32 30.74
C THR A 416 -4.20 -27.92 31.76
N GLY A 417 -3.91 -26.89 32.55
CA GLY A 417 -4.95 -26.09 33.20
C GLY A 417 -5.80 -25.34 32.16
N ALA A 418 -6.92 -24.75 32.58
CA ALA A 418 -7.72 -23.91 31.69
C ALA A 418 -6.86 -22.73 31.17
N PRO A 419 -6.90 -22.40 29.87
CA PRO A 419 -6.07 -21.34 29.32
C PRO A 419 -6.44 -19.98 29.93
N ALA A 420 -5.42 -19.24 30.31
CA ALA A 420 -5.54 -17.88 30.83
C ALA A 420 -4.77 -16.91 29.93
N VAL A 421 -5.36 -15.75 29.69
CA VAL A 421 -4.69 -14.58 29.12
C VAL A 421 -4.58 -13.57 30.25
N THR A 422 -3.35 -13.20 30.60
CA THR A 422 -3.12 -12.24 31.69
C THR A 422 -3.40 -10.84 31.15
N VAL A 423 -4.34 -10.09 31.74
CA VAL A 423 -4.41 -8.65 31.45
C VAL A 423 -3.16 -8.00 32.05
N PRO A 424 -2.26 -7.38 31.25
CA PRO A 424 -1.01 -6.88 31.80
C PRO A 424 -1.29 -5.75 32.80
N PRO A 425 -0.63 -5.74 33.97
CA PRO A 425 -1.02 -4.85 35.06
C PRO A 425 -0.71 -3.39 34.71
N VAL A 426 -1.75 -2.54 34.67
CA VAL A 426 -1.60 -1.09 34.55
C VAL A 426 -1.04 -0.54 35.85
N LYS A 427 0.29 -0.53 35.97
CA LYS A 427 1.00 0.20 37.01
C LYS A 427 0.88 1.70 36.70
N ARG A 428 0.53 2.49 37.70
CA ARG A 428 0.58 3.95 37.62
C ARG A 428 1.94 4.43 38.15
N PRO A 429 2.52 5.53 37.63
CA PRO A 429 3.66 6.15 38.28
C PRO A 429 3.33 6.46 39.74
N GLY A 430 4.17 5.97 40.65
CA GLY A 430 3.85 5.91 42.08
C GLY A 430 3.73 7.31 42.70
N GLY A 431 2.82 7.46 43.67
CA GLY A 431 2.68 8.66 44.50
C GLY A 431 3.82 8.87 45.51
N GLY A 432 5.06 8.60 45.12
CA GLY A 432 6.28 8.83 45.89
C GLY A 432 6.94 10.16 45.52
N ALA A 433 7.77 10.69 46.43
CA ALA A 433 8.35 12.02 46.26
C ALA A 433 9.43 12.07 45.16
N SER A 434 9.26 13.01 44.22
CA SER A 434 10.29 13.66 43.40
C SER A 434 11.40 12.77 42.78
N ALA A 435 11.13 12.28 41.56
CA ALA A 435 12.15 12.29 40.50
C ALA A 435 11.86 13.48 39.57
N GLN A 436 12.88 14.26 39.18
CA GLN A 436 12.69 15.52 38.44
C GLN A 436 12.52 15.31 36.92
N GLY A 437 11.49 14.56 36.53
CA GLY A 437 10.89 14.70 35.21
C GLY A 437 9.93 15.89 35.23
N THR A 438 10.25 16.97 34.52
CA THR A 438 9.41 18.18 34.48
C THR A 438 8.00 17.83 33.97
N PRO A 439 6.92 18.01 34.78
CA PRO A 439 5.57 17.79 34.28
C PRO A 439 5.31 18.74 33.11
N ALA A 440 4.79 18.21 32.00
CA ALA A 440 4.47 19.01 30.82
C ALA A 440 3.60 20.21 31.23
N ALA A 441 4.17 21.42 31.10
CA ALA A 441 3.71 22.58 31.85
C ALA A 441 2.21 22.84 31.60
N ALA A 442 1.43 22.93 32.69
CA ALA A 442 -0.02 23.02 32.65
C ALA A 442 -0.47 24.18 31.74
N ARG A 443 -0.89 23.83 30.52
CA ARG A 443 -0.96 24.77 29.41
C ARG A 443 -1.97 25.87 29.70
N ALA A 444 -1.60 27.12 29.38
CA ALA A 444 -2.50 28.26 29.49
C ALA A 444 -3.82 27.95 28.75
N ALA A 445 -4.92 27.83 29.50
CA ALA A 445 -6.11 27.05 29.16
C ALA A 445 -6.98 27.57 27.99
N LYS A 446 -6.42 28.42 27.12
CA LYS A 446 -7.05 29.00 25.93
C LYS A 446 -6.36 28.60 24.61
N ALA A 447 -5.11 28.14 24.62
CA ALA A 447 -4.38 27.80 23.40
C ALA A 447 -4.96 26.55 22.66
N PRO A 448 -4.78 26.42 21.32
CA PRO A 448 -5.30 25.29 20.54
C PRO A 448 -4.36 24.07 20.58
N VAL A 449 -4.92 22.86 20.64
CA VAL A 449 -4.14 21.61 20.68
C VAL A 449 -3.51 21.33 19.31
N LYS A 450 -2.17 21.32 19.26
CA LYS A 450 -1.37 20.98 18.07
C LYS A 450 -1.38 19.47 17.87
N LEU A 451 -1.99 19.04 16.78
CA LEU A 451 -2.12 17.63 16.42
C LEU A 451 -1.17 17.27 15.27
N ALA A 452 -0.38 16.22 15.47
CA ALA A 452 0.24 15.47 14.39
C ALA A 452 -0.66 14.32 13.94
N PHE A 453 -0.60 13.93 12.66
CA PHE A 453 -1.40 12.86 12.10
C PHE A 453 -0.54 11.87 11.30
N VAL A 454 -0.26 10.72 11.88
CA VAL A 454 0.51 9.63 11.28
C VAL A 454 -0.45 8.68 10.57
N GLY A 455 -0.46 8.74 9.24
CA GLY A 455 -1.39 8.00 8.39
C GLY A 455 -2.61 8.81 7.95
N ALA A 456 -2.52 9.44 6.78
CA ALA A 456 -3.64 10.10 6.12
C ALA A 456 -4.47 9.13 5.24
N GLY A 457 -4.77 7.94 5.75
CA GLY A 457 -5.48 6.90 5.00
C GLY A 457 -6.95 7.22 4.68
N ASN A 458 -7.61 6.33 3.91
CA ASN A 458 -9.03 6.45 3.55
C ASN A 458 -9.95 6.67 4.77
N TYR A 459 -9.65 6.04 5.91
CA TYR A 459 -10.43 6.21 7.14
C TYR A 459 -10.20 7.59 7.78
N ALA A 460 -8.94 7.96 8.06
CA ALA A 460 -8.56 9.27 8.58
C ALA A 460 -9.23 10.43 7.81
N THR A 461 -9.11 10.40 6.48
CA THR A 461 -9.58 11.46 5.57
C THR A 461 -11.09 11.49 5.33
N SER A 462 -11.86 10.49 5.80
CA SER A 462 -13.33 10.45 5.63
C SER A 462 -14.12 10.42 6.94
N MET A 463 -13.52 9.96 8.04
CA MET A 463 -14.17 9.74 9.34
C MET A 463 -13.57 10.54 10.51
N LEU A 464 -12.31 11.00 10.44
CA LEU A 464 -11.65 11.71 11.56
C LEU A 464 -11.31 13.16 11.24
N LEU A 465 -10.46 13.39 10.22
CA LEU A 465 -9.98 14.73 9.84
C LEU A 465 -11.10 15.74 9.54
N PRO A 466 -12.25 15.37 8.92
CA PRO A 466 -13.38 16.30 8.75
C PRO A 466 -13.95 16.87 10.06
N HIS A 467 -13.78 16.19 11.20
CA HIS A 467 -14.25 16.64 12.53
C HIS A 467 -13.16 17.36 13.35
N LEU A 468 -11.95 17.48 12.81
CA LEU A 468 -10.79 18.13 13.44
C LEU A 468 -10.36 19.40 12.70
N ALA A 469 -10.31 19.38 11.36
CA ALA A 469 -9.86 20.50 10.53
C ALA A 469 -10.72 21.78 10.67
N GLN A 470 -11.95 21.66 11.16
CA GLN A 470 -12.89 22.76 11.39
C GLN A 470 -13.20 22.97 12.87
N ARG A 471 -12.34 22.49 13.79
CA ARG A 471 -12.63 22.42 15.22
C ARG A 471 -11.97 23.51 16.05
N ASP A 472 -12.77 24.30 16.75
CA ASP A 472 -12.30 25.31 17.71
C ASP A 472 -11.32 24.73 18.75
N GLY A 473 -10.12 25.30 18.80
CA GLY A 473 -9.07 24.87 19.72
C GLY A 473 -8.32 23.61 19.29
N VAL A 474 -8.35 23.26 17.99
CA VAL A 474 -7.42 22.34 17.34
C VAL A 474 -6.54 23.15 16.38
N GLU A 475 -5.27 22.78 16.29
CA GLU A 475 -4.34 23.21 15.24
C GLU A 475 -3.80 21.95 14.58
N LEU A 476 -4.04 21.77 13.28
CA LEU A 476 -3.46 20.65 12.52
C LEU A 476 -2.01 21.00 12.18
N SER A 477 -1.07 20.53 13.00
CA SER A 477 0.35 20.86 12.87
C SER A 477 0.95 20.12 11.66
N THR A 478 1.14 18.81 11.77
CA THR A 478 1.97 18.07 10.80
C THR A 478 1.33 16.74 10.41
N VAL A 479 1.18 16.50 9.11
CA VAL A 479 0.77 15.19 8.59
C VAL A 479 1.98 14.36 8.15
N VAL A 480 2.04 13.12 8.63
CA VAL A 480 3.09 12.13 8.31
C VAL A 480 2.47 10.99 7.50
N THR A 481 3.05 10.68 6.35
CA THR A 481 2.64 9.53 5.53
C THR A 481 3.85 8.77 4.98
N THR A 482 3.63 7.66 4.27
CA THR A 482 4.71 6.89 3.65
C THR A 482 5.28 7.55 2.38
N THR A 483 4.57 8.46 1.72
CA THR A 483 4.94 9.07 0.42
C THR A 483 4.65 10.58 0.38
N SER A 484 5.60 11.38 -0.12
CA SER A 484 5.52 12.85 -0.07
C SER A 484 4.23 13.43 -0.67
N LEU A 485 3.76 12.88 -1.79
CA LEU A 485 2.53 13.32 -2.42
C LEU A 485 1.27 13.02 -1.59
N SER A 486 1.23 11.92 -0.84
CA SER A 486 0.08 11.64 0.04
C SER A 486 0.06 12.58 1.26
N ALA A 487 1.23 12.96 1.77
CA ALA A 487 1.36 13.99 2.80
C ALA A 487 0.90 15.37 2.26
N ALA A 488 1.41 15.80 1.10
CA ALA A 488 1.04 17.08 0.47
C ALA A 488 -0.45 17.16 0.09
N ASN A 489 -1.05 16.06 -0.39
CA ASN A 489 -2.48 16.00 -0.66
C ASN A 489 -3.32 16.12 0.62
N ALA A 490 -2.91 15.49 1.73
CA ALA A 490 -3.57 15.65 3.01
C ALA A 490 -3.40 17.07 3.58
N GLN A 491 -2.22 17.67 3.42
CA GLN A 491 -1.91 19.03 3.83
C GLN A 491 -2.84 20.04 3.15
N ARG A 492 -2.87 20.06 1.81
CA ARG A 492 -3.75 20.95 1.01
C ARG A 492 -5.23 20.76 1.33
N LYS A 493 -5.66 19.52 1.56
CA LYS A 493 -7.09 19.18 1.74
C LYS A 493 -7.65 19.50 3.13
N PHE A 494 -6.81 19.47 4.17
CA PHE A 494 -7.24 19.65 5.56
C PHE A 494 -6.61 20.85 6.26
N GLY A 495 -5.69 21.58 5.62
CA GLY A 495 -5.06 22.77 6.18
C GLY A 495 -4.02 22.46 7.26
N PHE A 496 -3.23 21.39 7.09
CA PHE A 496 -2.08 21.17 7.97
C PHE A 496 -1.01 22.24 7.72
N ALA A 497 -0.38 22.75 8.79
CA ALA A 497 0.72 23.70 8.68
C ALA A 497 1.94 23.09 7.97
N GLY A 498 2.27 21.84 8.28
CA GLY A 498 3.38 21.08 7.71
C GLY A 498 3.00 19.68 7.23
N ALA A 499 3.89 19.09 6.44
CA ALA A 499 3.78 17.73 5.92
C ALA A 499 5.16 17.10 5.79
N THR A 500 5.27 15.79 6.04
CA THR A 500 6.54 15.05 5.99
C THR A 500 6.31 13.56 5.74
N THR A 501 7.40 12.83 5.49
CA THR A 501 7.42 11.35 5.57
C THR A 501 8.38 10.83 6.65
N ASP A 502 9.09 11.74 7.34
CA ASP A 502 9.85 11.45 8.55
C ASP A 502 8.95 11.58 9.79
N LEU A 503 8.97 10.57 10.65
CA LEU A 503 8.24 10.54 11.91
C LEU A 503 9.07 11.11 13.07
N ASP A 504 10.39 10.96 13.05
CA ASP A 504 11.24 11.31 14.19
C ASP A 504 11.35 12.82 14.38
N ALA A 505 11.39 13.60 13.30
CA ALA A 505 11.20 15.05 13.36
C ALA A 505 9.87 15.48 14.05
N VAL A 506 8.80 14.69 13.89
CA VAL A 506 7.47 14.98 14.48
C VAL A 506 7.36 14.52 15.93
N LEU A 507 8.05 13.45 16.31
CA LEU A 507 8.15 13.04 17.71
C LEU A 507 9.06 13.97 18.51
N GLY A 508 10.15 14.46 17.90
CA GLY A 508 11.11 15.39 18.51
C GLY A 508 10.61 16.83 18.66
N ASP A 509 9.65 17.29 17.85
CA ASP A 509 9.09 18.65 17.94
C ASP A 509 8.36 18.87 19.28
N PRO A 510 8.86 19.72 20.21
CA PRO A 510 8.23 19.92 21.52
C PRO A 510 6.92 20.72 21.45
N SER A 511 6.59 21.34 20.33
CA SER A 511 5.36 22.14 20.16
C SER A 511 4.11 21.28 19.91
N ILE A 512 4.28 20.02 19.50
CA ILE A 512 3.20 19.08 19.19
C ILE A 512 2.68 18.46 20.49
N ASP A 513 1.42 18.74 20.85
CA ASP A 513 0.77 18.22 22.07
C ASP A 513 0.39 16.73 21.92
N ALA A 514 -0.06 16.32 20.74
CA ALA A 514 -0.65 15.00 20.54
C ALA A 514 -0.43 14.42 19.13
N VAL A 515 -0.36 13.08 19.06
CA VAL A 515 -0.14 12.30 17.84
C VAL A 515 -1.34 11.38 17.59
N PHE A 516 -1.88 11.42 16.38
CA PHE A 516 -2.88 10.47 15.88
C PHE A 516 -2.21 9.36 15.07
N VAL A 517 -2.29 8.12 15.52
CA VAL A 517 -1.81 6.91 14.82
C VAL A 517 -2.98 6.25 14.10
N VAL A 518 -3.05 6.44 12.77
CA VAL A 518 -4.16 5.99 11.91
C VAL A 518 -3.61 5.30 10.66
N THR A 519 -2.81 4.26 10.89
CA THR A 519 -2.01 3.54 9.90
C THR A 519 -2.64 2.16 9.59
N ARG A 520 -1.85 1.08 9.61
CA ARG A 520 -2.34 -0.31 9.56
C ARG A 520 -2.03 -1.00 10.88
N HIS A 521 -2.80 -2.04 11.23
CA HIS A 521 -2.76 -2.67 12.56
C HIS A 521 -1.35 -3.07 12.99
N SER A 522 -0.59 -3.69 12.06
CA SER A 522 0.83 -4.07 12.18
C SER A 522 1.78 -2.98 12.72
N SER A 523 1.40 -1.72 12.67
CA SER A 523 2.21 -0.57 13.10
C SER A 523 1.65 0.17 14.32
N HIS A 524 0.46 -0.18 14.80
CA HIS A 524 -0.23 0.61 15.84
C HIS A 524 0.53 0.60 17.18
N ALA A 525 0.93 -0.57 17.66
CA ALA A 525 1.61 -0.70 18.95
C ALA A 525 2.99 -0.01 18.96
N SER A 526 3.81 -0.21 17.93
CA SER A 526 5.17 0.36 17.83
C SER A 526 5.17 1.88 17.65
N LEU A 527 4.26 2.43 16.84
CA LEU A 527 4.07 3.87 16.69
C LEU A 527 3.53 4.51 17.98
N THR A 528 2.58 3.86 18.65
CA THR A 528 2.04 4.29 19.95
C THR A 528 3.13 4.30 21.01
N ARG A 529 3.94 3.24 21.12
CA ARG A 529 5.07 3.17 22.06
C ARG A 529 6.01 4.37 21.89
N ARG A 530 6.44 4.63 20.65
CA ARG A 530 7.34 5.75 20.31
C ARG A 530 6.73 7.12 20.66
N ALA A 531 5.44 7.33 20.38
CA ALA A 531 4.78 8.59 20.68
C ALA A 531 4.57 8.83 22.20
N LEU A 532 4.29 7.78 22.97
CA LEU A 532 4.20 7.87 24.44
C LEU A 532 5.54 8.23 25.07
N LEU A 533 6.63 7.58 24.63
CA LEU A 533 8.00 7.86 25.10
C LEU A 533 8.46 9.27 24.72
N ALA A 534 8.02 9.80 23.58
CA ALA A 534 8.23 11.20 23.18
C ALA A 534 7.33 12.21 23.94
N GLY A 535 6.67 11.79 25.02
CA GLY A 535 5.83 12.64 25.88
C GLY A 535 4.53 13.12 25.24
N LYS A 536 4.11 12.54 24.11
CA LYS A 536 2.92 12.97 23.35
C LYS A 536 1.67 12.30 23.91
N ALA A 537 0.55 13.00 23.92
CA ALA A 537 -0.75 12.34 24.05
C ALA A 537 -1.06 11.57 22.75
N VAL A 538 -1.54 10.33 22.85
CA VAL A 538 -1.76 9.45 21.68
C VAL A 538 -3.24 9.15 21.49
N PHE A 539 -3.73 9.39 20.28
CA PHE A 539 -4.94 8.74 19.79
C PHE A 539 -4.53 7.67 18.78
N VAL A 540 -4.96 6.43 18.95
CA VAL A 540 -4.64 5.32 18.03
C VAL A 540 -5.91 4.64 17.56
N GLU A 541 -6.04 4.43 16.25
CA GLU A 541 -7.19 3.68 15.71
C GLU A 541 -7.14 2.21 16.14
N LYS A 542 -8.30 1.54 16.18
CA LYS A 542 -8.36 0.16 16.70
C LYS A 542 -7.74 -0.86 15.69
N PRO A 543 -7.16 -1.99 16.15
CA PRO A 543 -6.87 -2.36 17.53
C PRO A 543 -5.61 -1.65 18.04
N LEU A 544 -5.38 -1.69 19.35
CA LEU A 544 -4.16 -1.18 19.98
C LEU A 544 -2.92 -2.06 19.69
N ALA A 545 -3.13 -3.38 19.64
CA ALA A 545 -2.12 -4.41 19.45
C ALA A 545 -2.72 -5.65 18.78
N LEU A 546 -1.88 -6.46 18.14
CA LEU A 546 -2.17 -7.76 17.54
C LEU A 546 -1.63 -8.95 18.36
N THR A 547 -0.77 -8.69 19.35
CA THR A 547 -0.21 -9.69 20.28
C THR A 547 -0.24 -9.20 21.73
N GLU A 548 -0.07 -10.14 22.67
CA GLU A 548 0.01 -9.84 24.10
C GLU A 548 1.34 -9.15 24.45
N ASP A 549 2.42 -9.45 23.72
CA ASP A 549 3.72 -8.77 23.83
C ASP A 549 3.64 -7.31 23.35
N GLU A 550 2.95 -7.03 22.25
CA GLU A 550 2.70 -5.67 21.77
C GLU A 550 1.90 -4.84 22.77
N LEU A 551 0.83 -5.42 23.34
CA LEU A 551 0.04 -4.76 24.39
C LEU A 551 0.89 -4.49 25.63
N SER A 552 1.70 -5.46 26.05
CA SER A 552 2.62 -5.34 27.17
C SER A 552 3.71 -4.29 26.91
N GLY A 553 4.24 -4.19 25.69
CA GLY A 553 5.22 -3.19 25.27
C GLY A 553 4.67 -1.76 25.23
N VAL A 554 3.38 -1.57 24.88
CA VAL A 554 2.70 -0.28 25.01
C VAL A 554 2.53 0.10 26.48
N LEU A 555 2.09 -0.83 27.33
CA LEU A 555 1.90 -0.56 28.77
C LEU A 555 3.22 -0.34 29.51
N ALA A 556 4.29 -1.05 29.13
CA ALA A 556 5.63 -0.80 29.61
C ALA A 556 6.12 0.61 29.23
N ALA A 557 5.79 1.13 28.04
CA ALA A 557 6.12 2.51 27.70
C ALA A 557 5.30 3.56 28.46
N VAL A 558 4.07 3.26 28.90
CA VAL A 558 3.34 4.12 29.84
C VAL A 558 4.03 4.16 31.21
N GLU A 559 4.53 3.03 31.70
CA GLU A 559 5.32 2.96 32.94
C GLU A 559 6.67 3.71 32.79
N GLU A 560 7.41 3.46 31.71
CA GLU A 560 8.73 4.02 31.38
C GLU A 560 8.71 5.55 31.25
N SER A 561 7.66 6.12 30.64
CA SER A 561 7.51 7.56 30.42
C SER A 561 6.66 8.28 31.47
N GLY A 562 5.91 7.56 32.29
CA GLY A 562 4.84 8.11 33.14
C GLY A 562 3.66 8.70 32.36
N ASN A 563 3.58 8.51 31.04
CA ASN A 563 2.62 9.16 30.15
C ASN A 563 1.37 8.27 29.93
N ASP A 564 0.34 8.46 30.75
CA ASP A 564 -0.94 7.71 30.66
C ASP A 564 -1.88 8.18 29.53
N ARG A 565 -1.43 9.11 28.68
CA ARG A 565 -2.31 9.94 27.83
C ARG A 565 -2.67 9.27 26.50
N ILE A 566 -3.20 8.06 26.57
CA ILE A 566 -3.64 7.25 25.41
C ILE A 566 -5.17 7.16 25.29
N GLN A 567 -5.67 7.15 24.05
CA GLN A 567 -7.05 6.83 23.68
C GLN A 567 -7.04 5.90 22.45
N VAL A 568 -7.85 4.83 22.47
CA VAL A 568 -8.08 3.96 21.30
C VAL A 568 -9.38 4.39 20.60
N GLY A 569 -9.46 4.23 19.27
CA GLY A 569 -10.66 4.50 18.45
C GLY A 569 -11.86 3.60 18.75
N PHE A 570 -12.51 3.83 19.89
CA PHE A 570 -13.69 3.14 20.38
C PHE A 570 -14.90 4.07 20.33
N ASN A 571 -15.08 4.76 19.19
CA ASN A 571 -16.09 5.79 18.97
C ASN A 571 -17.53 5.43 19.42
N ARG A 572 -17.91 4.15 19.48
CA ARG A 572 -19.28 3.70 19.77
C ARG A 572 -19.84 4.09 21.13
N ARG A 573 -19.03 4.05 22.19
CA ARG A 573 -19.45 4.56 23.52
C ARG A 573 -19.73 6.07 23.51
N PHE A 574 -19.30 6.80 22.48
CA PHE A 574 -19.57 8.24 22.31
C PHE A 574 -20.75 8.55 21.36
N ALA A 575 -21.35 7.54 20.71
CA ALA A 575 -22.47 7.73 19.80
C ALA A 575 -23.68 8.38 20.52
N PRO A 576 -24.17 9.57 20.11
CA PRO A 576 -25.20 10.30 20.86
C PRO A 576 -26.49 9.52 21.09
N LEU A 577 -26.85 8.68 20.11
CA LEU A 577 -28.02 7.79 20.17
C LEU A 577 -27.87 6.71 21.27
N LEU A 578 -26.67 6.15 21.44
CA LEU A 578 -26.39 5.11 22.42
C LEU A 578 -26.15 5.70 23.82
N GLN A 579 -25.55 6.90 23.90
CA GLN A 579 -25.46 7.72 25.12
C GLN A 579 -26.86 8.03 25.70
N GLU A 580 -27.78 8.55 24.89
CA GLU A 580 -29.16 8.79 25.32
C GLU A 580 -29.89 7.46 25.65
N ALA A 581 -29.71 6.40 24.86
CA ALA A 581 -30.31 5.10 25.17
C ALA A 581 -29.83 4.53 26.52
N ARG A 582 -28.53 4.60 26.83
CA ARG A 582 -27.98 4.21 28.14
C ARG A 582 -28.55 5.07 29.26
N LYS A 583 -28.61 6.39 29.07
CA LYS A 583 -29.22 7.33 30.04
C LYS A 583 -30.70 7.02 30.30
N ARG A 584 -31.45 6.59 29.28
CA ARG A 584 -32.86 6.17 29.38
C ARG A 584 -33.04 4.80 30.04
N PHE A 585 -32.06 3.91 29.90
CA PHE A 585 -32.03 2.62 30.59
C PHE A 585 -31.69 2.75 32.09
N GLY A 586 -30.89 3.78 32.44
CA GLY A 586 -30.51 4.10 33.80
C GLY A 586 -29.48 3.14 34.40
N ALA A 587 -29.31 3.22 35.72
CA ALA A 587 -28.47 2.26 36.46
C ALA A 587 -29.06 0.84 36.40
N ARG A 588 -28.19 -0.15 36.62
CA ARG A 588 -28.58 -1.55 36.82
C ARG A 588 -28.63 -1.90 38.31
N THR A 589 -29.46 -2.88 38.65
CA THR A 589 -29.52 -3.47 40.00
C THR A 589 -29.08 -4.94 40.03
N GLY A 590 -29.16 -5.65 38.90
CA GLY A 590 -28.67 -7.02 38.75
C GLY A 590 -27.90 -7.26 37.45
N PRO A 591 -27.48 -8.51 37.20
CA PRO A 591 -26.76 -8.90 35.99
C PRO A 591 -27.59 -8.65 34.73
N ALA A 592 -26.90 -8.41 33.62
CA ALA A 592 -27.50 -8.22 32.30
C ALA A 592 -27.17 -9.37 31.34
N SER A 593 -28.04 -9.56 30.35
CA SER A 593 -27.70 -10.34 29.15
C SER A 593 -27.68 -9.41 27.94
N VAL A 594 -26.58 -9.45 27.17
CA VAL A 594 -26.38 -8.63 25.97
C VAL A 594 -26.23 -9.52 24.74
N ARG A 595 -26.81 -9.11 23.61
CA ARG A 595 -26.59 -9.70 22.29
C ARG A 595 -26.20 -8.60 21.32
N TYR A 596 -25.08 -8.75 20.61
CA TYR A 596 -24.62 -7.81 19.60
C TYR A 596 -24.34 -8.57 18.30
N LEU A 597 -25.14 -8.34 17.27
CA LEU A 597 -24.92 -8.88 15.92
C LEU A 597 -24.23 -7.83 15.05
N ILE A 598 -23.13 -8.23 14.39
CA ILE A 598 -22.37 -7.43 13.45
C ILE A 598 -22.35 -8.15 12.10
N ASN A 599 -23.20 -7.68 11.17
CA ASN A 599 -23.19 -8.04 9.76
C ASN A 599 -22.09 -7.26 9.03
N ALA A 600 -20.86 -7.79 9.10
CA ALA A 600 -19.65 -7.16 8.63
C ALA A 600 -19.48 -7.18 7.09
N GLY A 601 -20.22 -8.05 6.39
CA GLY A 601 -20.15 -8.28 4.94
C GLY A 601 -18.81 -8.90 4.47
N ARG A 602 -18.74 -9.39 3.23
CA ARG A 602 -17.50 -9.95 2.66
C ARG A 602 -16.49 -8.86 2.29
N LEU A 603 -15.19 -9.20 2.36
CA LEU A 603 -14.08 -8.38 1.88
C LEU A 603 -13.81 -8.61 0.39
N GLU A 604 -13.20 -7.63 -0.28
CA GLU A 604 -12.61 -7.81 -1.61
C GLU A 604 -11.32 -8.65 -1.53
N HIS A 605 -11.02 -9.47 -2.54
CA HIS A 605 -9.79 -10.29 -2.59
C HIS A 605 -8.48 -9.49 -2.46
N GLY A 606 -8.46 -8.21 -2.84
CA GLY A 606 -7.30 -7.32 -2.68
C GLY A 606 -7.21 -6.61 -1.31
N SER A 607 -8.08 -6.94 -0.35
CA SER A 607 -8.12 -6.25 0.94
C SER A 607 -6.93 -6.63 1.83
N TRP A 608 -6.24 -5.64 2.40
CA TRP A 608 -5.12 -5.87 3.32
C TRP A 608 -5.53 -6.61 4.61
N TYR A 609 -6.81 -6.53 5.01
CA TYR A 609 -7.40 -7.34 6.09
C TYR A 609 -7.36 -8.86 5.85
N LEU A 610 -6.98 -9.32 4.65
CA LEU A 610 -6.76 -10.74 4.34
C LEU A 610 -5.32 -11.20 4.61
N ARG A 611 -4.38 -10.28 4.92
CA ARG A 611 -2.96 -10.57 5.22
C ARG A 611 -2.79 -10.96 6.69
N GLN A 612 -3.42 -12.04 7.12
CA GLN A 612 -3.63 -12.29 8.56
C GLN A 612 -2.36 -12.54 9.37
N GLY A 613 -1.29 -13.04 8.73
CA GLY A 613 0.02 -13.21 9.37
C GLY A 613 0.70 -11.90 9.78
N THR A 614 0.31 -10.75 9.21
CA THR A 614 0.89 -9.43 9.55
C THR A 614 -0.15 -8.42 10.05
N GLU A 615 -1.38 -8.45 9.56
CA GLU A 615 -2.43 -7.46 9.90
C GLU A 615 -3.51 -8.02 10.85
N GLY A 616 -3.34 -9.27 11.30
CA GLY A 616 -4.27 -9.98 12.17
C GLY A 616 -5.55 -10.47 11.48
N SER A 617 -6.39 -11.21 12.22
CA SER A 617 -7.72 -11.58 11.72
C SER A 617 -8.64 -10.36 11.68
N ARG A 618 -9.71 -10.41 10.86
CA ARG A 618 -10.67 -9.31 10.82
C ARG A 618 -11.37 -9.08 12.16
N PHE A 619 -11.56 -10.11 12.98
CA PHE A 619 -12.08 -9.93 14.34
C PHE A 619 -11.04 -9.27 15.27
N ALA A 620 -9.74 -9.58 15.17
CA ALA A 620 -8.72 -8.79 15.88
C ALA A 620 -8.77 -7.32 15.44
N GLY A 621 -9.02 -7.08 14.14
CA GLY A 621 -9.13 -5.75 13.55
C GLY A 621 -10.40 -4.93 13.87
N GLU A 622 -11.58 -5.54 14.08
CA GLU A 622 -12.84 -4.82 14.38
C GLU A 622 -13.43 -5.13 15.77
N GLY A 623 -13.11 -6.29 16.35
CA GLY A 623 -13.82 -6.92 17.49
C GLY A 623 -13.79 -6.15 18.80
N GLY A 624 -12.63 -5.61 19.19
CA GLY A 624 -12.47 -4.84 20.43
C GLY A 624 -13.40 -3.62 20.52
N HIS A 625 -13.82 -3.08 19.39
CA HIS A 625 -14.78 -1.98 19.32
C HIS A 625 -16.17 -2.38 19.85
N PHE A 626 -16.56 -3.64 19.70
CA PHE A 626 -17.84 -4.18 20.18
C PHE A 626 -17.72 -4.65 21.63
N ILE A 627 -16.57 -5.24 22.01
CA ILE A 627 -16.24 -5.58 23.40
C ILE A 627 -16.23 -4.30 24.27
N ASP A 628 -15.61 -3.22 23.80
CA ASP A 628 -15.67 -1.89 24.43
C ASP A 628 -17.10 -1.42 24.65
N THR A 629 -17.94 -1.50 23.60
CA THR A 629 -19.32 -1.02 23.63
C THR A 629 -20.14 -1.75 24.70
N VAL A 630 -19.97 -3.07 24.82
CA VAL A 630 -20.65 -3.89 25.83
C VAL A 630 -20.12 -3.58 27.22
N SER A 631 -18.80 -3.58 27.42
CA SER A 631 -18.15 -3.32 28.71
C SER A 631 -18.48 -1.92 29.23
N TRP A 632 -18.54 -0.92 28.32
CA TRP A 632 -19.01 0.42 28.62
C TRP A 632 -20.48 0.45 29.04
N LEU A 633 -21.39 -0.27 28.35
CA LEU A 633 -22.81 -0.34 28.73
C LEU A 633 -23.00 -0.97 30.12
N LEU A 634 -22.25 -2.05 30.41
CA LEU A 634 -22.31 -2.76 31.68
C LEU A 634 -21.65 -2.01 32.84
N GLY A 635 -20.52 -1.32 32.59
CA GLY A 635 -19.76 -0.55 33.57
C GLY A 635 -18.57 -1.28 34.21
N THR A 636 -18.19 -2.43 33.68
CA THR A 636 -17.13 -3.35 34.16
C THR A 636 -16.55 -4.10 32.95
N ASP A 637 -15.31 -4.55 33.05
CA ASP A 637 -14.56 -5.19 31.97
C ASP A 637 -14.68 -6.74 32.06
N PRO A 638 -14.53 -7.49 30.95
CA PRO A 638 -14.80 -8.94 30.95
C PRO A 638 -13.73 -9.74 31.70
N VAL A 639 -14.15 -10.80 32.40
CA VAL A 639 -13.27 -11.74 33.15
C VAL A 639 -13.07 -13.09 32.45
N SER A 640 -13.83 -13.39 31.40
CA SER A 640 -13.65 -14.61 30.61
C SER A 640 -14.23 -14.46 29.21
N VAL A 641 -13.58 -15.11 28.24
CA VAL A 641 -13.91 -15.11 26.81
C VAL A 641 -14.00 -16.56 26.34
N TYR A 642 -15.10 -16.92 25.68
CA TYR A 642 -15.22 -18.14 24.90
C TYR A 642 -15.56 -17.78 23.45
N ALA A 643 -15.06 -18.51 22.46
CA ALA A 643 -15.33 -18.23 21.07
C ALA A 643 -15.36 -19.49 20.21
N VAL A 644 -16.24 -19.50 19.21
CA VAL A 644 -16.35 -20.56 18.20
C VAL A 644 -16.52 -19.96 16.81
N ALA A 645 -15.96 -20.64 15.81
CA ALA A 645 -16.17 -20.39 14.39
C ALA A 645 -16.75 -21.65 13.73
N ALA A 646 -17.20 -21.55 12.48
CA ALA A 646 -17.51 -22.76 11.70
C ALA A 646 -16.20 -23.45 11.25
N PRO A 647 -16.14 -24.79 11.16
CA PRO A 647 -14.94 -25.50 10.70
C PRO A 647 -14.48 -25.06 9.30
N GLY A 648 -13.17 -24.85 9.12
CA GLY A 648 -12.58 -24.34 7.88
C GLY A 648 -12.89 -22.86 7.62
N ASN A 649 -13.49 -22.17 8.59
CA ASN A 649 -13.95 -20.79 8.51
C ASN A 649 -13.27 -19.89 9.58
N GLU A 650 -12.31 -20.44 10.31
CA GLU A 650 -11.56 -19.78 11.41
C GLU A 650 -10.85 -18.52 10.93
N GLY A 651 -10.36 -18.55 9.68
CA GLY A 651 -9.77 -17.41 8.98
C GLY A 651 -10.75 -16.53 8.19
N SER A 652 -12.02 -16.90 7.98
CA SER A 652 -12.94 -16.07 7.17
C SER A 652 -13.46 -14.84 7.94
N GLY A 653 -13.50 -14.96 9.27
CA GLY A 653 -13.94 -13.93 10.19
C GLY A 653 -15.33 -14.15 10.79
N ASP A 654 -16.07 -15.20 10.42
CA ASP A 654 -17.37 -15.51 11.02
C ASP A 654 -17.18 -16.17 12.41
N VAL A 655 -17.38 -15.40 13.48
CA VAL A 655 -17.06 -15.77 14.88
C VAL A 655 -18.25 -15.48 15.80
N GLN A 656 -18.57 -16.44 16.68
CA GLN A 656 -19.45 -16.25 17.82
C GLN A 656 -18.61 -16.17 19.09
N THR A 657 -18.65 -15.03 19.79
CA THR A 657 -17.96 -14.82 21.07
C THR A 657 -18.96 -14.75 22.22
N VAL A 658 -18.65 -15.37 23.36
CA VAL A 658 -19.37 -15.24 24.62
C VAL A 658 -18.42 -14.63 25.67
N LEU A 659 -18.88 -13.56 26.32
CA LEU A 659 -18.15 -12.84 27.38
C LEU A 659 -18.87 -13.01 28.72
N ARG A 660 -18.09 -13.11 29.80
CA ARG A 660 -18.58 -13.09 31.19
C ARG A 660 -17.98 -11.90 31.95
N TYR A 661 -18.75 -11.31 32.85
CA TYR A 661 -18.37 -10.13 33.64
C TYR A 661 -18.43 -10.42 35.15
N PRO A 662 -17.70 -9.67 36.00
CA PRO A 662 -17.64 -9.87 37.45
C PRO A 662 -19.00 -9.90 38.16
N ASP A 663 -19.96 -9.09 37.70
CA ASP A 663 -21.30 -8.97 38.28
C ASP A 663 -22.28 -10.09 37.85
N GLY A 664 -21.78 -11.11 37.15
CA GLY A 664 -22.58 -12.20 36.60
C GLY A 664 -23.24 -11.89 35.25
N SER A 665 -23.05 -10.70 34.67
CA SER A 665 -23.55 -10.38 33.33
C SER A 665 -22.88 -11.23 32.26
N THR A 666 -23.61 -11.47 31.16
CA THR A 666 -23.11 -12.19 29.99
C THR A 666 -23.39 -11.41 28.71
N ALA A 667 -22.54 -11.61 27.70
CA ALA A 667 -22.76 -11.04 26.38
C ALA A 667 -22.39 -12.01 25.26
N THR A 668 -23.22 -12.08 24.22
CA THR A 668 -22.89 -12.77 22.96
C THR A 668 -22.61 -11.75 21.87
N ILE A 669 -21.44 -11.83 21.24
CA ILE A 669 -21.08 -11.04 20.06
C ILE A 669 -21.06 -11.99 18.86
N SER A 670 -22.00 -11.81 17.95
CA SER A 670 -22.12 -12.55 16.69
C SER A 670 -21.53 -11.71 15.56
N TYR A 671 -20.31 -12.01 15.13
CA TYR A 671 -19.66 -11.31 14.03
C TYR A 671 -19.73 -12.18 12.77
N VAL A 672 -20.33 -11.70 11.69
CA VAL A 672 -20.57 -12.48 10.46
C VAL A 672 -20.28 -11.66 9.20
N THR A 673 -19.57 -12.26 8.25
CA THR A 673 -19.24 -11.69 6.93
C THR A 673 -20.19 -12.18 5.83
N THR A 674 -20.92 -13.25 6.08
CA THR A 674 -21.80 -13.96 5.14
C THR A 674 -23.20 -13.35 4.98
N GLY A 675 -23.58 -12.38 5.82
CA GLY A 675 -24.88 -11.74 5.80
C GLY A 675 -25.14 -10.82 4.59
N ALA A 676 -26.42 -10.67 4.22
CA ALA A 676 -26.84 -9.84 3.10
C ALA A 676 -26.66 -8.34 3.39
N ALA A 677 -26.19 -7.57 2.40
CA ALA A 677 -25.92 -6.14 2.54
C ALA A 677 -27.17 -5.25 2.79
N GLY A 678 -28.38 -5.79 2.59
CA GLY A 678 -29.64 -5.12 2.93
C GLY A 678 -30.10 -5.32 4.38
N PHE A 679 -29.46 -6.21 5.14
CA PHE A 679 -29.74 -6.40 6.57
C PHE A 679 -28.94 -5.37 7.41
N PRO A 680 -29.51 -4.78 8.48
CA PRO A 680 -28.81 -3.83 9.35
C PRO A 680 -27.38 -4.27 9.71
N LYS A 681 -26.38 -3.39 9.56
CA LYS A 681 -24.97 -3.76 9.81
C LYS A 681 -24.77 -4.20 11.25
N GLU A 682 -25.50 -3.58 12.18
CA GLU A 682 -25.24 -3.71 13.62
C GLU A 682 -26.53 -3.62 14.42
N THR A 683 -26.87 -4.65 15.20
CA THR A 683 -27.99 -4.61 16.14
C THR A 683 -27.56 -5.06 17.52
N LEU A 684 -28.05 -4.40 18.56
CA LEU A 684 -27.74 -4.72 19.96
C LEU A 684 -29.02 -4.76 20.78
N ASP A 685 -29.18 -5.83 21.56
CA ASP A 685 -30.19 -5.97 22.61
C ASP A 685 -29.47 -6.14 23.97
N LEU A 686 -29.80 -5.32 24.97
CA LEU A 686 -29.38 -5.48 26.37
C LEU A 686 -30.62 -5.62 27.25
N VAL A 687 -30.65 -6.67 28.07
CA VAL A 687 -31.78 -7.02 28.97
C VAL A 687 -31.28 -7.06 30.42
N ALA A 688 -31.89 -6.26 31.31
CA ALA A 688 -31.65 -6.27 32.76
C ALA A 688 -32.79 -5.58 33.51
N ASP A 689 -33.03 -5.96 34.78
CA ASP A 689 -34.00 -5.32 35.70
C ASP A 689 -35.42 -5.08 35.10
N GLY A 690 -35.93 -6.00 34.28
CA GLY A 690 -37.23 -5.84 33.60
C GLY A 690 -37.26 -4.79 32.47
N LYS A 691 -36.09 -4.26 32.08
CA LYS A 691 -35.90 -3.30 30.98
C LYS A 691 -35.20 -3.97 29.80
N VAL A 692 -35.39 -3.41 28.60
CA VAL A 692 -34.63 -3.77 27.39
C VAL A 692 -34.16 -2.52 26.65
N LEU A 693 -32.86 -2.40 26.37
CA LEU A 693 -32.31 -1.45 25.40
C LEU A 693 -32.13 -2.18 24.06
N ARG A 694 -32.72 -1.64 22.99
CA ARG A 694 -32.49 -2.08 21.60
C ARG A 694 -31.86 -0.97 20.77
N LEU A 695 -30.88 -1.33 19.93
CA LEU A 695 -30.22 -0.49 18.94
C LEU A 695 -30.32 -1.12 17.54
N ASP A 696 -30.52 -0.28 16.52
CA ASP A 696 -30.71 -0.67 15.11
C ASP A 696 -29.86 0.21 14.17
N ASP A 697 -28.67 -0.30 13.83
CA ASP A 697 -27.59 0.25 12.97
C ASP A 697 -27.33 1.77 13.11
N PHE A 698 -27.40 2.25 14.36
CA PHE A 698 -27.21 3.66 14.73
C PHE A 698 -28.21 4.62 14.02
N THR A 699 -29.29 4.07 13.46
CA THR A 699 -30.44 4.81 12.91
C THR A 699 -31.55 4.99 13.95
N ARG A 700 -31.68 4.03 14.87
CA ARG A 700 -32.76 4.02 15.86
C ARG A 700 -32.33 3.31 17.14
N ALA A 701 -32.80 3.82 18.27
CA ALA A 701 -32.75 3.11 19.55
C ALA A 701 -34.14 3.09 20.19
N SER A 702 -34.34 2.18 21.15
CA SER A 702 -35.54 2.09 21.96
C SER A 702 -35.20 1.52 23.33
N VAL A 703 -35.90 2.00 24.36
CA VAL A 703 -35.81 1.46 25.72
C VAL A 703 -37.21 1.06 26.16
N TYR A 704 -37.32 -0.18 26.62
CA TYR A 704 -38.54 -0.81 27.13
C TYR A 704 -38.43 -0.95 28.65
N GLY A 705 -39.57 -0.89 29.33
CA GLY A 705 -39.72 -0.85 30.78
C GLY A 705 -41.12 -0.30 31.10
N GLN A 706 -41.32 0.32 32.27
CA GLN A 706 -42.62 0.92 32.65
C GLN A 706 -43.19 1.92 31.60
N LYS A 707 -42.33 2.62 30.87
CA LYS A 707 -42.69 3.46 29.72
C LYS A 707 -41.72 3.18 28.58
N LYS A 708 -42.25 3.00 27.37
CA LYS A 708 -41.44 2.78 26.16
C LYS A 708 -40.89 4.12 25.64
N TRP A 709 -39.57 4.23 25.56
CA TRP A 709 -38.89 5.30 24.83
C TRP A 709 -38.42 4.80 23.45
N VAL A 710 -38.44 5.69 22.46
CA VAL A 710 -37.95 5.45 21.09
C VAL A 710 -37.27 6.75 20.62
N SER A 711 -36.13 6.65 19.95
CA SER A 711 -35.47 7.81 19.35
C SER A 711 -36.29 8.43 18.20
N SER A 712 -36.11 9.74 17.97
CA SER A 712 -36.72 10.44 16.83
C SER A 712 -36.30 9.85 15.48
N ARG A 713 -37.21 9.80 14.51
CA ARG A 713 -36.93 9.31 13.14
C ARG A 713 -36.14 10.29 12.25
N LEU A 714 -35.81 11.49 12.71
CA LEU A 714 -35.15 12.51 11.89
C LEU A 714 -33.74 12.06 11.48
N PRO A 715 -33.43 11.98 10.17
CA PRO A 715 -32.16 11.48 9.70
C PRO A 715 -31.06 12.54 9.81
N LYS A 716 -30.46 12.66 11.00
CA LYS A 716 -29.00 12.86 11.03
C LYS A 716 -28.37 11.60 10.45
N ALA A 717 -27.21 11.73 9.78
CA ALA A 717 -26.47 10.57 9.29
C ALA A 717 -26.14 9.60 10.46
N ARG A 718 -25.80 8.34 10.15
CA ARG A 718 -25.47 7.28 11.12
C ARG A 718 -24.26 7.67 11.99
N ASP A 719 -24.52 8.48 13.02
CA ASP A 719 -23.51 8.99 13.94
C ASP A 719 -23.11 7.87 14.89
N LYS A 720 -21.93 7.32 14.62
CA LYS A 720 -21.32 6.25 15.39
C LYS A 720 -20.42 6.79 16.49
N GLY A 721 -20.34 8.12 16.68
CA GLY A 721 -19.70 8.79 17.82
C GLY A 721 -18.32 9.40 17.56
N GLN A 722 -17.79 9.34 16.33
CA GLN A 722 -16.44 9.83 16.02
C GLN A 722 -16.21 11.28 16.45
N GLU A 723 -17.14 12.19 16.13
CA GLU A 723 -17.00 13.60 16.52
C GLU A 723 -16.96 13.78 18.05
N ALA A 724 -17.79 13.03 18.78
CA ALA A 724 -17.89 13.12 20.23
C ALA A 724 -16.69 12.49 20.95
N GLU A 725 -16.10 11.42 20.40
CA GLU A 725 -14.83 10.84 20.86
C GLU A 725 -13.68 11.83 20.67
N LEU A 726 -13.52 12.37 19.45
CA LEU A 726 -12.49 13.35 19.12
C LEU A 726 -12.63 14.63 19.96
N ALA A 727 -13.87 15.08 20.19
CA ALA A 727 -14.16 16.18 21.10
C ALA A 727 -13.73 15.89 22.54
N ALA A 728 -13.95 14.67 23.03
CA ALA A 728 -13.55 14.25 24.36
C ALA A 728 -12.03 14.15 24.49
N PHE A 729 -11.33 13.57 23.51
CA PHE A 729 -9.86 13.47 23.49
C PHE A 729 -9.20 14.85 23.46
N VAL A 730 -9.59 15.72 22.52
CA VAL A 730 -9.05 17.11 22.44
C VAL A 730 -9.32 17.87 23.74
N LYS A 731 -10.48 17.68 24.37
CA LYS A 731 -10.81 18.28 25.68
C LYS A 731 -10.01 17.66 26.83
N ALA A 732 -9.61 16.38 26.75
CA ALA A 732 -8.73 15.77 27.73
C ALA A 732 -7.32 16.37 27.65
N VAL A 733 -6.73 16.44 26.44
CA VAL A 733 -5.42 17.06 26.20
C VAL A 733 -5.41 18.54 26.61
N ARG A 734 -6.30 19.37 26.05
CA ARG A 734 -6.29 20.85 26.22
C ARG A 734 -6.43 21.33 27.66
N TYR A 735 -7.05 20.53 28.52
CA TYR A 735 -7.39 20.92 29.90
C TYR A 735 -6.80 19.95 30.96
N GLY A 736 -5.81 19.12 30.59
CA GLY A 736 -5.13 18.21 31.53
C GLY A 736 -6.07 17.20 32.23
N ARG A 737 -7.20 16.86 31.61
CA ARG A 737 -8.19 15.94 32.22
C ARG A 737 -7.77 14.48 32.00
N PRO A 738 -8.32 13.53 32.80
CA PRO A 738 -8.22 12.09 32.50
C PRO A 738 -8.71 11.78 31.09
N MET A 739 -8.18 10.71 30.48
CA MET A 739 -8.58 10.32 29.13
C MET A 739 -10.03 9.80 29.07
N PRO A 740 -10.70 9.91 27.90
CA PRO A 740 -12.12 9.54 27.75
C PRO A 740 -12.43 8.06 28.04
N VAL A 741 -11.43 7.18 27.93
CA VAL A 741 -11.50 5.77 28.34
C VAL A 741 -10.33 5.49 29.30
N PRO A 742 -10.55 4.85 30.47
CA PRO A 742 -9.47 4.47 31.37
C PRO A 742 -8.51 3.47 30.73
N LEU A 743 -7.21 3.62 31.02
CA LEU A 743 -6.15 2.75 30.49
C LEU A 743 -6.37 1.28 30.88
N GLU A 744 -6.91 1.03 32.08
CA GLU A 744 -7.28 -0.30 32.56
C GLU A 744 -8.31 -0.98 31.65
N SER A 745 -9.34 -0.25 31.22
CA SER A 745 -10.37 -0.75 30.31
C SER A 745 -9.89 -0.86 28.86
N LEU A 746 -8.93 -0.01 28.43
CA LEU A 746 -8.26 -0.16 27.13
C LEU A 746 -7.42 -1.45 27.09
N ALA A 747 -6.67 -1.73 28.16
CA ALA A 747 -5.90 -2.96 28.31
C ALA A 747 -6.80 -4.19 28.36
N ALA A 748 -7.82 -4.20 29.23
CA ALA A 748 -8.76 -5.31 29.36
C ALA A 748 -9.55 -5.59 28.06
N THR A 749 -10.01 -4.55 27.36
CA THR A 749 -10.67 -4.69 26.04
C THR A 749 -9.73 -5.29 24.99
N THR A 750 -8.45 -4.87 24.97
CA THR A 750 -7.47 -5.39 24.02
C THR A 750 -7.14 -6.84 24.33
N ALA A 751 -6.84 -7.18 25.59
CA ALA A 751 -6.62 -8.56 26.05
C ALA A 751 -7.82 -9.47 25.74
N ALA A 752 -9.05 -9.01 25.97
CA ALA A 752 -10.27 -9.74 25.61
C ALA A 752 -10.41 -9.96 24.10
N THR A 753 -9.93 -9.03 23.26
CA THR A 753 -9.92 -9.17 21.81
C THR A 753 -8.92 -10.21 21.35
N LEU A 754 -7.73 -10.25 21.97
CA LEU A 754 -6.67 -11.22 21.70
C LEU A 754 -7.10 -12.63 22.16
N ALA A 755 -7.70 -12.74 23.34
CA ALA A 755 -8.21 -13.98 23.92
C ALA A 755 -9.27 -14.70 23.07
N VAL A 756 -9.96 -14.00 22.15
CA VAL A 756 -10.85 -14.65 21.16
C VAL A 756 -10.07 -15.61 20.26
N ARG A 757 -8.84 -15.27 19.83
CA ARG A 757 -7.99 -16.19 19.07
C ARG A 757 -7.63 -17.42 19.92
N THR A 758 -7.20 -17.19 21.17
CA THR A 758 -6.82 -18.25 22.10
C THR A 758 -7.99 -19.20 22.41
N ALA A 759 -9.21 -18.67 22.56
CA ALA A 759 -10.43 -19.46 22.75
C ALA A 759 -10.81 -20.27 21.49
N LEU A 760 -10.69 -19.68 20.29
CA LEU A 760 -10.91 -20.38 19.01
C LEU A 760 -9.94 -21.55 18.82
N THR A 761 -8.65 -21.35 19.11
CA THR A 761 -7.62 -22.39 18.94
C THR A 761 -7.68 -23.48 20.02
N SER A 762 -8.02 -23.14 21.26
CA SER A 762 -8.10 -24.12 22.37
C SER A 762 -9.45 -24.81 22.50
N GLY A 763 -10.51 -24.28 21.89
CA GLY A 763 -11.87 -24.84 21.96
C GLY A 763 -12.56 -24.71 23.33
N VAL A 764 -11.96 -23.97 24.28
CA VAL A 764 -12.44 -23.85 25.67
C VAL A 764 -12.47 -22.39 26.15
N PRO A 765 -13.21 -22.05 27.23
CA PRO A 765 -13.22 -20.69 27.77
C PRO A 765 -11.85 -20.26 28.31
N VAL A 766 -11.40 -19.10 27.87
CA VAL A 766 -10.20 -18.42 28.36
C VAL A 766 -10.57 -17.54 29.55
N THR A 767 -9.73 -17.51 30.59
CA THR A 767 -9.86 -16.58 31.72
C THR A 767 -9.03 -15.32 31.48
N LEU A 768 -9.56 -14.15 31.81
CA LEU A 768 -8.87 -12.86 31.78
C LEU A 768 -8.46 -12.47 33.20
N GLU A 769 -7.23 -12.80 33.58
CA GLU A 769 -6.74 -12.47 34.92
C GLU A 769 -6.56 -10.96 35.09
N ARG A 770 -6.93 -10.44 36.27
CA ARG A 770 -6.76 -9.03 36.68
C ARG A 770 -7.64 -8.01 35.92
N ALA A 771 -8.72 -8.47 35.27
CA ALA A 771 -9.80 -7.59 34.79
C ALA A 771 -10.58 -6.90 35.94
N ARG A 772 -11.42 -5.91 35.61
CA ARG A 772 -11.97 -4.89 36.54
C ARG A 772 -13.50 -4.92 36.71
#